data_AF-A0A414J3L5-F1
#
_entry.id   AF-A0A414J3L5-F1
#
_cell.length_a   1.000
_cell.length_b   1.000
_cell.length_c   1.000
_cell.angle_alpha   90.00
_cell.angle_beta   90.00
_cell.angle_gamma   90.00
#
_symmetry.space_group_name_H-M   'P 1'
#
loop_
_entity.id
_entity.type
_entity.pdbx_description
1 polymer ?
#
loop_
_entity_poly.entity_id
_entity_poly.type
_entity_poly.pdbx_seq_one_letter_code
_entity_poly.pdbx_strand_id
1 'polypeptide(L)'
;MRNITKTKRQQNQGFSLFTVLIAVSFVGILGLLVLYIALSNFNMKITDLKGKDSFYTAERALEEIRTGLQEDVGNAMSKAYTQVLESYNVENRSQDSSMDRQRQSEFQDCFITELMRTLRVSKTEDNIYNMERLRGYVDLKYDGSKESLIITNPAGSAPLMKAVKNVGKNTENNGVLLKNLKVIYVDEKGRAAIICTDIRLLVPEVQFPTPSTLPDLMNMIVVADKGIVCEGTESTPTSINGSIYAGNLPSALAADSETSIKVIPGASLNVESGDKVVCKGEISVGLNSTFTSAESVNLWARGLNADSVQNVSLSGSTYFADDLTVTGKNNNVKISGNYYGYGSYESATSDDCVAKDQYEKSGLTGAALSSAIVINGKNTTLDLSDTQKLMIAGRNYIASSKVKANNRSNTNDVATGESLTVKGTQLAYLVPKEVLGASGNPLTYDAYLALLNGAKDISVNWDAAVEAWGGRTLRDIGVDSEKPVQTVFYNDGFVYFYLNFTDAQKSADFMQMYYQNNPTVKANMDKYLSFYFGGEDSGITVKDADSYLRYITNGNALSYSGADAQGNMQQATSVNPGEKILQEQVGYQNSWYALNRKMITSYDLLNKAVKEDAEGKTHNETDGDRSVYDNLVNEKKMISYIKDTVKDDTGKYVFTASDEDGGLQAIMYDNGENGMNQTLKISQSDADKLRLVVCTGDVEIESGVKFQGIIMAKGTITLRAGAQLESAPLEAARVFQAQMRSYGDGTSIKPQDFFWEGDKYVLGNSSSSGKKDTLNGSDTYSIADCVTYENWKKE
;
A
#
# COMPACT_ATOMS: atom_id res chain seq x y z
N MET A 1 122.36 75.76 11.50
CA MET A 1 121.02 75.91 12.12
C MET A 1 120.00 75.91 10.97
N ARG A 2 119.01 75.03 10.80
CA ARG A 2 118.30 74.07 11.67
C ARG A 2 117.86 72.89 10.78
N ASN A 3 118.41 71.71 11.04
CA ASN A 3 117.78 70.42 10.75
C ASN A 3 116.68 70.22 11.79
N ILE A 4 115.37 70.29 11.48
CA ILE A 4 114.28 69.46 12.07
C ILE A 4 112.98 69.71 11.26
N THR A 5 112.77 69.16 10.05
CA THR A 5 111.41 69.13 9.43
C THR A 5 111.28 68.17 8.23
N LYS A 6 111.93 67.01 8.23
CA LYS A 6 111.79 66.05 7.12
C LYS A 6 111.58 64.58 7.54
N THR A 7 111.05 64.35 8.73
CA THR A 7 110.76 62.99 9.24
C THR A 7 109.34 62.83 9.78
N LYS A 8 108.34 63.47 9.14
CA LYS A 8 106.92 63.27 9.47
C LYS A 8 105.97 63.12 8.27
N ARG A 9 106.52 62.85 7.06
CA ARG A 9 105.73 62.65 5.83
C ARG A 9 105.92 61.29 5.15
N GLN A 10 106.56 60.32 5.83
CA GLN A 10 106.81 58.96 5.31
C GLN A 10 106.24 57.83 6.19
N GLN A 11 105.22 58.09 7.01
CA GLN A 11 104.59 57.04 7.85
C GLN A 11 103.08 56.84 7.65
N ASN A 12 102.47 57.40 6.61
CA ASN A 12 101.02 57.24 6.36
C ASN A 12 100.65 56.57 5.02
N GLN A 13 101.59 55.92 4.33
CA GLN A 13 101.24 55.14 3.12
C GLN A 13 100.85 53.67 3.42
N GLY A 14 101.15 53.16 4.62
CA GLY A 14 100.70 51.83 5.07
C GLY A 14 99.39 51.82 5.86
N PHE A 15 99.11 52.89 6.62
CA PHE A 15 97.92 52.96 7.49
C PHE A 15 96.61 53.09 6.68
N SER A 16 96.61 53.86 5.59
CA SER A 16 95.47 53.99 4.67
C SER A 16 95.10 52.66 4.00
N LEU A 17 96.09 51.87 3.60
CA LEU A 17 95.86 50.55 3.02
C LEU A 17 95.25 49.58 4.04
N PHE A 18 95.74 49.60 5.29
CA PHE A 18 95.21 48.76 6.37
C PHE A 18 93.78 49.14 6.78
N THR A 19 93.45 50.44 6.89
CA THR A 19 92.06 50.87 7.19
C THR A 19 91.10 50.53 6.05
N VAL A 20 91.54 50.66 4.79
CA VAL A 20 90.72 50.24 3.64
C VAL A 20 90.52 48.72 3.64
N LEU A 21 91.55 47.93 3.94
CA LEU A 21 91.46 46.47 3.94
C LEU A 21 90.59 45.96 5.10
N ILE A 22 90.67 46.58 6.28
CA ILE A 22 89.77 46.30 7.42
C ILE A 22 88.34 46.72 7.08
N ALA A 23 88.13 47.89 6.48
CA ALA A 23 86.79 48.35 6.10
C ALA A 23 86.15 47.45 5.05
N VAL A 24 86.89 47.05 4.01
CA VAL A 24 86.41 46.10 2.99
C VAL A 24 86.14 44.72 3.59
N SER A 25 86.97 44.25 4.52
CA SER A 25 86.74 42.99 5.24
C SER A 25 85.50 43.07 6.13
N PHE A 26 85.27 44.20 6.81
CA PHE A 26 84.10 44.41 7.66
C PHE A 26 82.81 44.46 6.82
N VAL A 27 82.84 45.15 5.68
CA VAL A 27 81.72 45.17 4.71
C VAL A 27 81.48 43.78 4.11
N GLY A 28 82.54 43.02 3.84
CA GLY A 28 82.45 41.63 3.38
C GLY A 28 81.82 40.70 4.41
N ILE A 29 82.20 40.82 5.68
CA ILE A 29 81.62 40.05 6.80
C ILE A 29 80.16 40.46 7.02
N LEU A 30 79.84 41.75 6.99
CA LEU A 30 78.45 42.23 7.08
C LEU A 30 77.60 41.74 5.90
N GLY A 31 78.14 41.75 4.68
CA GLY A 31 77.48 41.22 3.50
C GLY A 31 77.20 39.72 3.64
N LEU A 32 78.16 38.94 4.12
CA LEU A 32 78.00 37.51 4.41
C LEU A 32 76.98 37.24 5.52
N LEU A 33 76.95 38.08 6.56
CA LEU A 33 76.03 37.91 7.69
C LEU A 33 74.58 38.24 7.29
N VAL A 34 74.38 39.27 6.47
CA VAL A 34 73.06 39.57 5.87
C VAL A 34 72.63 38.46 4.92
N LEU A 35 73.52 37.94 4.08
CA LEU A 35 73.25 36.78 3.22
C LEU A 35 72.90 35.53 4.04
N TYR A 36 73.58 35.30 5.17
CA TYR A 36 73.29 34.18 6.06
C TYR A 36 71.92 34.32 6.74
N ILE A 37 71.57 35.50 7.25
CA ILE A 37 70.24 35.76 7.82
C ILE A 37 69.15 35.62 6.75
N ALA A 38 69.40 36.12 5.54
CA ALA A 38 68.49 35.97 4.41
C ALA A 38 68.31 34.50 4.01
N LEU A 39 69.39 33.72 3.93
CA LEU A 39 69.35 32.28 3.66
C LEU A 39 68.65 31.50 4.78
N SER A 40 68.90 31.84 6.03
CA SER A 40 68.23 31.24 7.19
C SER A 40 66.74 31.54 7.19
N ASN A 41 66.33 32.80 6.95
CA ASN A 41 64.91 33.16 6.83
C ASN A 41 64.25 32.51 5.61
N PHE A 42 64.96 32.41 4.49
CA PHE A 42 64.49 31.70 3.30
C PHE A 42 64.28 30.21 3.58
N ASN A 43 65.23 29.56 4.25
CA ASN A 43 65.11 28.17 4.68
C ASN A 43 63.97 27.98 5.70
N MET A 44 63.79 28.91 6.63
CA MET A 44 62.70 28.88 7.62
C MET A 44 61.33 29.03 6.95
N LYS A 45 61.21 29.93 5.95
CA LYS A 45 59.97 30.14 5.21
C LYS A 45 59.66 29.01 4.22
N ILE A 46 60.67 28.41 3.61
CA ILE A 46 60.53 27.17 2.84
C ILE A 46 60.12 26.01 3.74
N THR A 47 60.65 25.94 4.96
CA THR A 47 60.28 24.89 5.92
C THR A 47 58.83 25.06 6.40
N ASP A 48 58.38 26.29 6.64
CA ASP A 48 56.98 26.60 6.97
C ASP A 48 56.02 26.30 5.80
N LEU A 49 56.37 26.71 4.57
CA LEU A 49 55.60 26.39 3.37
C LEU A 49 55.49 24.88 3.13
N LYS A 50 56.61 24.15 3.22
CA LYS A 50 56.61 22.69 2.98
C LYS A 50 56.03 21.88 4.14
N GLY A 51 56.07 22.42 5.37
CA GLY A 51 55.37 21.85 6.52
C GLY A 51 53.86 21.89 6.31
N LYS A 52 53.34 22.99 5.75
CA LYS A 52 51.93 23.10 5.34
C LYS A 52 51.58 22.06 4.26
N ASP A 53 52.43 21.86 3.25
CA ASP A 53 52.22 20.83 2.21
C ASP A 53 52.11 19.40 2.79
N SER A 54 52.94 19.09 3.80
CA SER A 54 52.91 17.79 4.49
C SER A 54 51.61 17.59 5.28
N PHE A 55 51.12 18.64 5.96
CA PHE A 55 49.82 18.61 6.62
C PHE A 55 48.67 18.52 5.64
N TYR A 56 48.72 19.21 4.50
CA TYR A 56 47.69 19.09 3.45
C TYR A 56 47.60 17.66 2.91
N THR A 57 48.73 16.96 2.82
CA THR A 57 48.77 15.56 2.37
C THR A 57 48.18 14.61 3.43
N ALA A 58 48.48 14.83 4.71
CA ALA A 58 47.87 14.08 5.81
C ALA A 58 46.36 14.38 5.97
N GLU A 59 45.93 15.62 5.73
CA GLU A 59 44.51 16.01 5.71
C GLU A 59 43.78 15.37 4.54
N ARG A 60 44.41 15.30 3.36
CA ARG A 60 43.84 14.61 2.21
C ARG A 60 43.61 13.13 2.48
N ALA A 61 44.53 12.48 3.20
CA ALA A 61 44.35 11.09 3.62
C ALA A 61 43.13 10.92 4.53
N LEU A 62 42.90 11.89 5.43
CA LEU A 62 41.72 11.91 6.30
C LEU A 62 40.44 12.19 5.53
N GLU A 63 40.45 13.08 4.54
CA GLU A 63 39.28 13.32 3.68
C GLU A 63 38.93 12.10 2.83
N GLU A 64 39.91 11.33 2.34
CA GLU A 64 39.64 10.06 1.64
C GLU A 64 39.03 9.00 2.59
N ILE A 65 39.53 8.90 3.84
CA ILE A 65 38.89 8.08 4.88
C ILE A 65 37.46 8.55 5.15
N ARG A 66 37.24 9.87 5.21
CA ARG A 66 35.92 10.46 5.41
C ARG A 66 34.97 10.09 4.26
N THR A 67 35.42 10.16 3.01
CA THR A 67 34.63 9.75 1.85
C THR A 67 34.29 8.26 1.88
N GLY A 68 35.24 7.38 2.22
CA GLY A 68 34.95 5.95 2.39
C GLY A 68 33.94 5.67 3.52
N LEU A 69 34.02 6.42 4.62
CA LEU A 69 33.03 6.33 5.71
C LEU A 69 31.65 6.90 5.32
N GLN A 70 31.59 7.89 4.42
CA GLN A 70 30.32 8.38 3.87
C GLN A 70 29.63 7.29 3.05
N GLU A 71 30.38 6.48 2.28
CA GLU A 71 29.85 5.34 1.55
C GLU A 71 29.29 4.25 2.50
N ASP A 72 30.03 3.93 3.58
CA ASP A 72 29.54 3.00 4.61
C ASP A 72 28.25 3.52 5.30
N VAL A 73 28.18 4.81 5.59
CA VAL A 73 26.98 5.47 6.14
C VAL A 73 25.82 5.41 5.15
N GLY A 74 26.05 5.68 3.86
CA GLY A 74 25.02 5.57 2.82
C GLY A 74 24.47 4.15 2.66
N ASN A 75 25.36 3.16 2.68
CA ASN A 75 24.99 1.74 2.61
C ASN A 75 24.21 1.28 3.85
N ALA A 76 24.63 1.69 5.05
CA ALA A 76 23.92 1.39 6.30
C ALA A 76 22.55 2.09 6.35
N MET A 77 22.46 3.33 5.88
CA MET A 77 21.22 4.08 5.75
C MET A 77 20.24 3.39 4.81
N SER A 78 20.68 2.99 3.61
CA SER A 78 19.83 2.28 2.65
C SER A 78 19.26 0.99 3.23
N LYS A 79 20.10 0.16 3.88
CA LYS A 79 19.65 -1.10 4.49
C LYS A 79 18.69 -0.90 5.66
N ALA A 80 19.01 0.04 6.56
CA ALA A 80 18.14 0.35 7.70
C ALA A 80 16.79 0.93 7.24
N TYR A 81 16.80 1.75 6.20
CA TYR A 81 15.60 2.32 5.61
C TYR A 81 14.72 1.24 4.96
N THR A 82 15.31 0.36 4.14
CA THR A 82 14.60 -0.78 3.53
C THR A 82 13.97 -1.68 4.60
N GLN A 83 14.70 -1.99 5.67
CA GLN A 83 14.20 -2.85 6.74
C GLN A 83 13.00 -2.25 7.49
N VAL A 84 12.99 -0.93 7.70
CA VAL A 84 11.84 -0.23 8.30
C VAL A 84 10.66 -0.12 7.32
N LEU A 85 10.92 -0.03 6.01
CA LEU A 85 9.87 -0.09 4.99
C LEU A 85 9.25 -1.49 4.86
N GLU A 86 10.05 -2.55 5.01
CA GLU A 86 9.55 -3.94 5.00
C GLU A 86 8.61 -4.23 6.19
N SER A 87 8.84 -3.61 7.35
CA SER A 87 8.00 -3.74 8.55
C SER A 87 6.97 -2.61 8.71
N TYR A 88 6.80 -1.77 7.69
CA TYR A 88 6.06 -0.50 7.78
C TYR A 88 4.58 -0.64 8.17
N ASN A 89 3.96 -1.79 7.82
CA ASN A 89 2.55 -2.11 8.06
C ASN A 89 2.28 -2.91 9.35
N VAL A 90 3.28 -3.15 10.21
CA VAL A 90 3.03 -3.88 11.47
C VAL A 90 2.29 -2.96 12.45
N GLU A 91 1.10 -3.41 12.91
CA GLU A 91 0.28 -2.67 13.86
C GLU A 91 1.02 -2.32 15.16
N ASN A 92 0.60 -1.21 15.74
CA ASN A 92 1.14 -0.56 16.93
C ASN A 92 1.30 -1.56 18.10
N ARG A 93 2.53 -1.86 18.52
CA ARG A 93 2.79 -2.79 19.65
C ARG A 93 2.43 -2.20 21.02
N SER A 94 2.06 -0.91 21.12
CA SER A 94 1.74 -0.24 22.38
C SER A 94 0.86 1.01 22.19
N GLN A 95 -0.11 1.23 23.09
CA GLN A 95 -1.08 2.34 23.04
C GLN A 95 -0.51 3.75 23.29
N ASP A 96 0.76 3.90 23.71
CA ASP A 96 1.29 5.15 24.30
C ASP A 96 2.30 5.94 23.44
N SER A 97 2.62 5.51 22.21
CA SER A 97 3.58 6.22 21.35
C SER A 97 3.09 6.38 19.91
N SER A 98 3.38 7.53 19.28
CA SER A 98 3.10 7.75 17.86
C SER A 98 3.94 6.79 16.99
N MET A 99 3.32 6.24 15.94
CA MET A 99 3.97 5.30 15.00
C MET A 99 5.30 5.86 14.45
N ASP A 100 5.36 7.16 14.19
CA ASP A 100 6.57 7.83 13.67
C ASP A 100 7.74 7.77 14.65
N ARG A 101 7.48 7.82 15.97
CA ARG A 101 8.55 7.71 16.99
C ARG A 101 9.08 6.29 17.10
N GLN A 102 8.20 5.29 16.94
CA GLN A 102 8.63 3.89 16.92
C GLN A 102 9.48 3.60 15.67
N ARG A 103 9.01 4.01 14.49
CA ARG A 103 9.74 3.86 13.22
C ARG A 103 11.10 4.57 13.24
N GLN A 104 11.15 5.79 13.78
CA GLN A 104 12.41 6.50 13.94
C GLN A 104 13.38 5.78 14.90
N SER A 105 12.86 5.19 15.97
CA SER A 105 13.67 4.40 16.91
C SER A 105 14.18 3.11 16.27
N GLU A 106 13.34 2.40 15.52
CA GLU A 106 13.70 1.17 14.80
C GLU A 106 14.75 1.45 13.72
N PHE A 107 14.59 2.54 12.96
CA PHE A 107 15.58 3.00 12.00
C PHE A 107 16.92 3.28 12.67
N GLN A 108 16.91 4.04 13.77
CA GLN A 108 18.12 4.38 14.50
C GLN A 108 18.84 3.11 14.99
N ASP A 109 18.08 2.13 15.48
CA ASP A 109 18.62 0.87 15.97
C ASP A 109 19.21 0.01 14.85
N CYS A 110 18.50 -0.12 13.72
CA CYS A 110 18.98 -0.86 12.55
C CYS A 110 20.22 -0.18 11.94
N PHE A 111 20.20 1.14 11.79
CA PHE A 111 21.31 1.93 11.25
C PHE A 111 22.59 1.76 12.08
N ILE A 112 22.51 1.96 13.41
CA ILE A 112 23.67 1.82 14.30
C ILE A 112 24.19 0.37 14.29
N THR A 113 23.29 -0.61 14.24
CA THR A 113 23.65 -2.02 14.21
C THR A 113 24.39 -2.39 12.92
N GLU A 114 23.87 -1.97 11.77
CA GLU A 114 24.48 -2.24 10.47
C GLU A 114 25.83 -1.54 10.30
N LEU A 115 25.95 -0.31 10.80
CA LEU A 115 27.20 0.45 10.75
C LEU A 115 28.28 -0.20 11.63
N MET A 116 27.94 -0.61 12.86
CA MET A 116 28.87 -1.37 13.72
C MET A 116 29.25 -2.73 13.11
N ARG A 117 28.28 -3.44 12.51
CA ARG A 117 28.52 -4.72 11.83
C ARG A 117 29.51 -4.58 10.67
N THR A 118 29.47 -3.44 9.99
CA THR A 118 30.30 -3.12 8.82
C THR A 118 31.71 -2.69 9.21
N LEU A 119 31.84 -1.93 10.30
CA LEU A 119 33.11 -1.35 10.74
C LEU A 119 33.91 -2.22 11.71
N ARG A 120 33.32 -3.25 12.34
CA ARG A 120 34.01 -4.11 13.32
C ARG A 120 35.17 -4.92 12.73
N VAL A 121 36.19 -5.18 13.55
CA VAL A 121 37.37 -5.99 13.18
C VAL A 121 37.03 -7.48 13.00
N SER A 122 36.10 -8.02 13.80
CA SER A 122 35.72 -9.42 13.78
C SER A 122 34.30 -9.63 14.28
N LYS A 123 33.71 -10.82 14.04
CA LYS A 123 32.36 -11.15 14.52
C LYS A 123 32.26 -11.27 16.05
N THR A 124 33.38 -11.32 16.76
CA THR A 124 33.48 -11.53 18.21
C THR A 124 33.81 -10.27 19.00
N GLU A 125 34.25 -9.19 18.34
CA GLU A 125 34.69 -7.94 18.98
C GLU A 125 33.99 -6.73 18.35
N ASP A 126 32.80 -6.39 18.84
CA ASP A 126 31.99 -5.30 18.28
C ASP A 126 32.45 -3.88 18.71
N ASN A 127 33.37 -3.77 19.68
CA ASN A 127 33.84 -2.49 20.22
C ASN A 127 35.16 -2.01 19.59
N ILE A 128 35.67 -2.72 18.58
CA ILE A 128 36.94 -2.41 17.91
C ILE A 128 36.69 -2.29 16.41
N TYR A 129 37.06 -1.15 15.82
CA TYR A 129 36.89 -0.95 14.38
C TYR A 129 38.10 -1.43 13.58
N ASN A 130 37.86 -1.82 12.33
CA ASN A 130 38.85 -2.40 11.44
C ASN A 130 39.75 -1.32 10.81
N MET A 131 40.99 -1.23 11.27
CA MET A 131 41.99 -0.31 10.73
C MET A 131 42.46 -0.64 9.30
N GLU A 132 42.42 -1.90 8.88
CA GLU A 132 42.75 -2.30 7.50
C GLU A 132 41.71 -1.77 6.52
N ARG A 133 40.43 -1.78 6.93
CA ARG A 133 39.34 -1.22 6.14
C ARG A 133 39.51 0.29 5.94
N LEU A 134 39.82 1.04 7.00
CA LEU A 134 40.10 2.49 6.89
C LEU A 134 41.33 2.78 6.03
N ARG A 135 42.37 1.94 6.09
CA ARG A 135 43.53 2.05 5.20
C ARG A 135 43.15 1.81 3.73
N GLY A 136 42.20 0.92 3.48
CA GLY A 136 41.69 0.62 2.14
C GLY A 136 40.94 1.78 1.48
N TYR A 137 40.49 2.79 2.24
CA TYR A 137 39.83 3.97 1.69
C TYR A 137 40.79 5.02 1.11
N VAL A 138 42.09 4.89 1.36
CA VAL A 138 43.08 5.87 0.95
C VAL A 138 43.79 5.39 -0.32
N ASP A 139 43.58 6.11 -1.44
CA ASP A 139 44.22 5.88 -2.75
C ASP A 139 45.18 7.02 -3.11
N LEU A 140 45.82 7.60 -2.09
CA LEU A 140 46.84 8.62 -2.26
C LEU A 140 48.05 8.06 -3.00
N LYS A 141 48.39 8.68 -4.13
CA LYS A 141 49.62 8.38 -4.90
C LYS A 141 50.80 9.15 -4.32
N TYR A 142 51.78 8.42 -3.77
CA TYR A 142 53.06 8.94 -3.27
C TYR A 142 54.22 8.03 -3.67
N ASP A 143 55.46 8.55 -3.63
CA ASP A 143 56.66 7.76 -3.93
C ASP A 143 57.06 6.94 -2.69
N GLY A 144 56.59 5.70 -2.61
CA GLY A 144 56.86 4.80 -1.48
C GLY A 144 58.33 4.44 -1.26
N SER A 145 59.26 4.89 -2.12
CA SER A 145 60.70 4.77 -1.92
C SER A 145 61.31 5.95 -1.14
N LYS A 146 60.57 7.05 -0.96
CA LYS A 146 61.04 8.28 -0.32
C LYS A 146 60.08 8.85 0.72
N GLU A 147 58.79 8.60 0.57
CA GLU A 147 57.71 9.12 1.41
C GLU A 147 56.96 7.96 2.07
N SER A 148 56.32 8.23 3.20
CA SER A 148 55.55 7.21 3.93
C SER A 148 54.28 7.79 4.53
N LEU A 149 53.15 7.13 4.29
CA LEU A 149 51.87 7.40 4.94
C LEU A 149 51.50 6.25 5.88
N ILE A 150 51.27 6.55 7.15
CA ILE A 150 50.96 5.56 8.19
C ILE A 150 49.65 5.96 8.87
N ILE A 151 48.64 5.10 8.76
CA ILE A 151 47.35 5.22 9.46
C ILE A 151 47.37 4.22 10.62
N THR A 152 47.36 4.72 11.85
CA THR A 152 47.57 3.95 13.08
C THR A 152 46.77 4.53 14.24
N ASN A 153 47.03 4.06 15.46
CA ASN A 153 46.50 4.61 16.70
C ASN A 153 47.64 5.27 17.52
N PRO A 154 47.33 6.21 18.42
CA PRO A 154 48.26 6.70 19.43
C PRO A 154 48.88 5.56 20.25
N ALA A 155 50.14 5.74 20.69
CA ALA A 155 50.86 4.72 21.42
C ALA A 155 50.14 4.32 22.71
N GLY A 156 49.85 3.02 22.88
CA GLY A 156 49.10 2.49 24.03
C GLY A 156 47.58 2.57 23.93
N SER A 157 47.03 3.05 22.81
CA SER A 157 45.59 3.16 22.57
C SER A 157 45.10 2.14 21.54
N ALA A 158 43.89 1.62 21.70
CA ALA A 158 43.23 0.74 20.75
C ALA A 158 42.24 1.51 19.83
N PRO A 159 41.96 1.00 18.61
CA PRO A 159 40.93 1.56 17.72
C PRO A 159 39.53 1.24 18.25
N LEU A 160 39.05 2.04 19.19
CA LEU A 160 37.77 1.81 19.87
C LEU A 160 36.60 2.37 19.07
N MET A 161 35.50 1.62 19.02
CA MET A 161 34.22 2.00 18.44
C MET A 161 33.12 1.96 19.51
N LYS A 162 32.24 2.96 19.54
CA LYS A 162 31.14 3.03 20.52
C LYS A 162 29.84 3.49 19.87
N ALA A 163 28.75 2.75 20.09
CA ALA A 163 27.40 3.23 19.83
C ALA A 163 26.99 4.33 20.82
N VAL A 164 26.45 5.43 20.29
CA VAL A 164 25.91 6.56 21.07
C VAL A 164 24.41 6.61 20.83
N LYS A 165 23.63 6.36 21.88
CA LYS A 165 22.16 6.44 21.88
C LYS A 165 21.69 7.27 23.08
N ASN A 166 21.27 8.49 22.82
CA ASN A 166 20.67 9.40 23.79
C ASN A 166 19.15 9.40 23.64
N VAL A 167 18.43 9.51 24.76
CA VAL A 167 16.96 9.62 24.82
C VAL A 167 16.59 11.01 25.34
N GLY A 168 15.64 11.70 24.69
CA GLY A 168 15.19 13.05 25.09
C GLY A 168 15.65 14.17 24.14
N LYS A 169 16.01 15.36 24.66
CA LYS A 169 16.30 16.57 23.85
C LYS A 169 17.66 16.59 23.12
N ASN A 170 18.45 15.50 23.17
CA ASN A 170 19.83 15.44 22.65
C ASN A 170 20.05 14.28 21.65
N THR A 171 19.07 13.99 20.79
CA THR A 171 19.12 12.90 19.80
C THR A 171 20.02 13.20 18.60
N GLU A 172 20.35 14.47 18.36
CA GLU A 172 21.23 14.94 17.27
C GLU A 172 22.64 14.35 17.33
N ASN A 173 23.07 13.82 18.48
CA ASN A 173 24.39 13.22 18.68
C ASN A 173 24.40 11.68 18.58
N ASN A 174 23.28 11.07 18.20
CA ASN A 174 23.15 9.62 18.09
C ASN A 174 23.92 9.09 16.88
N GLY A 175 24.52 7.91 17.01
CA GLY A 175 25.34 7.31 15.95
C GLY A 175 26.48 6.45 16.45
N VAL A 176 27.58 6.39 15.70
CA VAL A 176 28.77 5.59 16.01
C VAL A 176 30.00 6.50 16.13
N LEU A 177 30.74 6.37 17.23
CA LEU A 177 31.97 7.13 17.48
C LEU A 177 33.20 6.22 17.33
N LEU A 178 34.10 6.57 16.42
CA LEU A 178 35.41 5.96 16.21
C LEU A 178 36.47 6.78 16.93
N LYS A 179 37.20 6.16 17.86
CA LYS A 179 38.20 6.84 18.67
C LYS A 179 39.62 6.46 18.32
N ASN A 180 40.53 7.40 18.56
CA ASN A 180 41.98 7.19 18.51
C ASN A 180 42.54 7.01 17.09
N LEU A 181 42.02 7.71 16.07
CA LEU A 181 42.62 7.69 14.74
C LEU A 181 43.85 8.59 14.69
N LYS A 182 44.98 8.07 14.18
CA LYS A 182 46.23 8.79 14.00
C LYS A 182 46.75 8.61 12.57
N VAL A 183 46.96 9.70 11.85
CA VAL A 183 47.54 9.72 10.51
C VAL A 183 48.90 10.41 10.57
N ILE A 184 49.92 9.75 10.04
CA ILE A 184 51.30 10.24 10.00
C ILE A 184 51.76 10.25 8.55
N TYR A 185 52.16 11.42 8.06
CA TYR A 185 52.79 11.55 6.75
C TYR A 185 54.26 11.95 6.92
N VAL A 186 55.17 11.22 6.30
CA VAL A 186 56.61 11.51 6.31
C VAL A 186 57.08 11.84 4.91
N ASP A 187 57.68 13.00 4.74
CA ASP A 187 58.19 13.48 3.45
C ASP A 187 59.57 12.91 3.06
N GLU A 188 60.04 13.21 1.84
CA GLU A 188 61.33 12.76 1.29
C GLU A 188 62.56 13.13 2.15
N LYS A 189 62.43 14.02 3.14
CA LYS A 189 63.51 14.46 4.04
C LYS A 189 63.34 13.95 5.47
N GLY A 190 62.37 13.08 5.73
CA GLY A 190 62.13 12.46 7.04
C GLY A 190 61.36 13.35 8.02
N ARG A 191 60.67 14.40 7.56
CA ARG A 191 59.83 15.25 8.42
C ARG A 191 58.43 14.65 8.50
N ALA A 192 57.91 14.50 9.73
CA ALA A 192 56.60 13.90 9.97
C ALA A 192 55.54 14.98 10.28
N ALA A 193 54.40 14.90 9.61
CA ALA A 193 53.17 15.62 9.97
C ALA A 193 52.20 14.63 10.61
N ILE A 194 51.72 14.93 11.81
CA ILE A 194 50.88 14.01 12.59
C ILE A 194 49.52 14.65 12.84
N ILE A 195 48.45 13.92 12.53
CA ILE A 195 47.08 14.31 12.86
C ILE A 195 46.45 13.23 13.74
N CYS A 196 45.90 13.63 14.89
CA CYS A 196 45.09 12.77 15.74
C CYS A 196 43.65 13.30 15.78
N THR A 197 42.67 12.42 15.55
CA THR A 197 41.26 12.78 15.57
C THR A 197 40.40 11.58 16.01
N ASP A 198 39.20 11.88 16.51
CA ASP A 198 38.09 10.95 16.59
C ASP A 198 37.13 11.26 15.43
N ILE A 199 36.35 10.28 14.97
CA ILE A 199 35.34 10.45 13.90
C ILE A 199 33.98 10.03 14.42
N ARG A 200 32.98 10.91 14.33
CA ARG A 200 31.59 10.60 14.64
C ARG A 200 30.79 10.44 13.36
N LEU A 201 30.07 9.33 13.29
CA LEU A 201 29.11 8.98 12.26
C LEU A 201 27.71 9.19 12.84
N LEU A 202 27.06 10.28 12.46
CA LEU A 202 25.74 10.68 12.95
C LEU A 202 24.64 9.87 12.25
N VAL A 203 23.55 9.62 12.97
CA VAL A 203 22.33 9.07 12.37
C VAL A 203 21.69 10.17 11.52
N PRO A 204 21.45 9.94 10.21
CA PRO A 204 20.76 10.91 9.38
C PRO A 204 19.32 11.08 9.85
N GLU A 205 18.80 12.31 9.77
CA GLU A 205 17.36 12.52 9.93
C GLU A 205 16.65 11.96 8.70
N VAL A 206 15.80 10.95 8.91
CA VAL A 206 15.00 10.33 7.87
C VAL A 206 13.55 10.49 8.24
N GLN A 207 12.75 11.03 7.33
CA GLN A 207 11.30 11.05 7.50
C GLN A 207 10.73 9.78 6.88
N PHE A 208 10.07 8.98 7.72
CA PHE A 208 9.16 7.95 7.25
C PHE A 208 7.87 8.64 6.78
N PRO A 209 7.24 8.20 5.68
CA PRO A 209 5.95 8.72 5.31
C PRO A 209 5.01 8.62 6.53
N THR A 210 4.37 9.72 6.92
CA THR A 210 3.11 9.69 7.67
C THR A 210 2.03 9.07 6.77
N PRO A 211 0.88 8.57 7.29
CA PRO A 211 -0.22 8.08 6.46
C PRO A 211 -0.48 9.08 5.32
N SER A 212 -0.03 8.71 4.12
CA SER A 212 0.20 9.68 3.06
C SER A 212 -1.13 10.00 2.38
N THR A 213 -1.30 11.25 1.95
CA THR A 213 -2.33 11.65 0.98
C THR A 213 -2.11 11.04 -0.42
N LEU A 214 -1.10 10.17 -0.54
CA LEU A 214 -0.63 9.55 -1.76
C LEU A 214 -0.69 8.04 -1.56
N PRO A 215 -1.25 7.26 -2.49
CA PRO A 215 -1.17 5.81 -2.41
C PRO A 215 0.27 5.32 -2.45
N ASP A 216 0.45 4.14 -1.86
CA ASP A 216 1.68 3.36 -2.03
C ASP A 216 1.74 2.81 -3.46
N LEU A 217 2.15 3.68 -4.38
CA LEU A 217 2.36 3.38 -5.78
C LEU A 217 3.37 2.24 -5.95
N MET A 218 4.32 2.11 -5.04
CA MET A 218 5.44 1.18 -5.16
C MET A 218 5.00 -0.26 -4.90
N ASN A 219 4.09 -0.49 -3.95
CA ASN A 219 3.49 -1.80 -3.70
C ASN A 219 2.25 -2.09 -4.57
N MET A 220 1.86 -1.16 -5.46
CA MET A 220 0.75 -1.31 -6.39
C MET A 220 1.21 -1.93 -7.70
N ILE A 221 0.51 -2.96 -8.16
CA ILE A 221 0.84 -3.71 -9.37
C ILE A 221 -0.09 -3.35 -10.51
N VAL A 222 -1.39 -3.28 -10.22
CA VAL A 222 -2.40 -3.17 -11.27
C VAL A 222 -3.43 -2.11 -10.91
N VAL A 223 -3.68 -1.20 -11.84
CA VAL A 223 -4.88 -0.36 -11.90
C VAL A 223 -5.59 -0.71 -13.20
N ALA A 224 -6.70 -1.42 -13.11
CA ALA A 224 -7.54 -1.81 -14.25
C ALA A 224 -8.88 -1.07 -14.14
N ASP A 225 -9.02 0.08 -14.78
CA ASP A 225 -10.20 0.92 -14.57
C ASP A 225 -11.49 0.31 -15.12
N LYS A 226 -11.38 -0.56 -16.13
CA LYS A 226 -12.48 -1.39 -16.62
C LYS A 226 -12.36 -2.85 -16.18
N GLY A 227 -11.82 -3.09 -14.98
CA GLY A 227 -11.81 -4.41 -14.35
C GLY A 227 -10.83 -5.42 -14.96
N ILE A 228 -10.86 -6.64 -14.40
CA ILE A 228 -9.90 -7.72 -14.71
C ILE A 228 -10.65 -8.98 -15.13
N VAL A 229 -10.17 -9.63 -16.21
CA VAL A 229 -10.64 -10.94 -16.67
C VAL A 229 -9.52 -11.97 -16.51
N CYS A 230 -9.81 -13.08 -15.86
CA CYS A 230 -8.83 -14.15 -15.60
C CYS A 230 -9.20 -15.43 -16.34
N GLU A 231 -8.24 -15.97 -17.08
CA GLU A 231 -8.38 -17.17 -17.92
C GLU A 231 -7.36 -18.28 -17.55
N GLY A 232 -6.64 -18.13 -16.43
CA GLY A 232 -5.81 -19.18 -15.79
C GLY A 232 -6.57 -20.49 -15.66
N THR A 233 -6.02 -21.66 -15.97
CA THR A 233 -6.72 -22.94 -15.68
C THR A 233 -6.22 -23.51 -14.35
N GLU A 234 -6.86 -24.53 -13.78
CA GLU A 234 -6.29 -25.20 -12.59
C GLU A 234 -4.85 -25.73 -12.81
N SER A 235 -4.55 -26.19 -14.04
CA SER A 235 -3.19 -26.67 -14.38
C SER A 235 -2.19 -25.54 -14.60
N THR A 236 -2.68 -24.34 -14.91
CA THR A 236 -1.89 -23.14 -15.21
C THR A 236 -2.60 -21.91 -14.62
N PRO A 237 -2.65 -21.81 -13.27
CA PRO A 237 -3.43 -20.76 -12.62
C PRO A 237 -2.81 -19.39 -12.88
N THR A 238 -3.65 -18.37 -12.92
CA THR A 238 -3.18 -16.97 -12.86
C THR A 238 -2.91 -16.59 -11.41
N SER A 239 -1.82 -15.86 -11.15
CA SER A 239 -1.50 -15.39 -9.80
C SER A 239 -1.21 -13.88 -9.73
N ILE A 240 -1.56 -13.29 -8.60
CA ILE A 240 -1.33 -11.88 -8.28
C ILE A 240 -0.67 -11.79 -6.90
N ASN A 241 0.47 -11.10 -6.81
CA ASN A 241 1.26 -10.94 -5.59
C ASN A 241 1.62 -9.46 -5.36
N GLY A 242 0.65 -8.69 -4.83
CA GLY A 242 0.73 -7.29 -4.41
C GLY A 242 -0.61 -6.55 -4.57
N SER A 243 -0.60 -5.21 -4.44
CA SER A 243 -1.85 -4.42 -4.38
C SER A 243 -2.45 -4.17 -5.77
N ILE A 244 -3.77 -4.26 -5.90
CA ILE A 244 -4.48 -4.06 -7.17
C ILE A 244 -5.76 -3.22 -6.97
N TYR A 245 -6.14 -2.51 -8.03
CA TYR A 245 -7.44 -1.90 -8.21
C TYR A 245 -8.12 -2.45 -9.47
N ALA A 246 -9.36 -2.88 -9.34
CA ALA A 246 -10.23 -3.28 -10.44
C ALA A 246 -11.53 -2.45 -10.41
N GLY A 247 -11.72 -1.60 -11.41
CA GLY A 247 -12.99 -0.92 -11.67
C GLY A 247 -14.02 -1.89 -12.26
N ASN A 248 -15.11 -1.39 -12.84
CA ASN A 248 -16.19 -2.25 -13.35
C ASN A 248 -15.92 -2.68 -14.79
N LEU A 249 -16.08 -3.97 -15.08
CA LEU A 249 -16.04 -4.51 -16.42
C LEU A 249 -17.15 -3.91 -17.30
N PRO A 250 -16.88 -3.70 -18.60
CA PRO A 250 -17.92 -3.32 -19.55
C PRO A 250 -19.01 -4.39 -19.63
N SER A 251 -20.26 -3.98 -19.88
CA SER A 251 -21.41 -4.89 -19.93
C SER A 251 -21.29 -6.04 -20.95
N ALA A 252 -20.43 -5.92 -21.96
CA ALA A 252 -20.16 -7.01 -22.91
C ALA A 252 -19.34 -8.16 -22.29
N LEU A 253 -18.53 -7.86 -21.27
CA LEU A 253 -17.68 -8.81 -20.57
C LEU A 253 -18.28 -9.26 -19.24
N ALA A 254 -19.11 -8.43 -18.62
CA ALA A 254 -19.80 -8.75 -17.37
C ALA A 254 -21.18 -9.40 -17.64
N ALA A 255 -21.59 -10.37 -16.81
CA ALA A 255 -22.96 -10.88 -16.87
C ALA A 255 -23.98 -9.85 -16.33
N ASP A 256 -23.52 -9.01 -15.40
CA ASP A 256 -24.22 -7.88 -14.78
C ASP A 256 -23.28 -6.66 -14.74
N SER A 257 -23.80 -5.42 -14.76
CA SER A 257 -23.01 -4.17 -14.89
C SER A 257 -22.08 -3.83 -13.72
N GLU A 258 -21.92 -4.75 -12.76
CA GLU A 258 -21.27 -4.50 -11.47
C GLU A 258 -20.11 -5.46 -11.20
N THR A 259 -19.67 -6.27 -12.16
CA THR A 259 -18.49 -7.15 -11.97
C THR A 259 -17.17 -6.39 -12.13
N SER A 260 -16.24 -6.52 -11.19
CA SER A 260 -14.88 -5.97 -11.28
C SER A 260 -13.82 -7.00 -11.67
N ILE A 261 -13.92 -8.21 -11.09
CA ILE A 261 -13.05 -9.33 -11.42
C ILE A 261 -13.93 -10.46 -11.92
N LYS A 262 -13.63 -10.96 -13.11
CA LYS A 262 -14.30 -12.12 -13.69
C LYS A 262 -13.32 -13.28 -13.81
N VAL A 263 -13.55 -14.33 -13.03
CA VAL A 263 -12.90 -15.63 -13.19
C VAL A 263 -13.80 -16.47 -14.08
N ILE A 264 -13.40 -16.64 -15.35
CA ILE A 264 -14.24 -17.32 -16.34
C ILE A 264 -14.46 -18.80 -15.96
N PRO A 265 -15.48 -19.49 -16.51
CA PRO A 265 -15.70 -20.90 -16.22
C PRO A 265 -14.46 -21.77 -16.47
N GLY A 266 -14.12 -22.63 -15.50
CA GLY A 266 -12.93 -23.49 -15.52
C GLY A 266 -11.62 -22.79 -15.17
N ALA A 267 -11.66 -21.50 -14.82
CA ALA A 267 -10.47 -20.71 -14.55
C ALA A 267 -10.07 -20.66 -13.06
N SER A 268 -8.80 -20.41 -12.77
CA SER A 268 -8.22 -20.30 -11.43
C SER A 268 -7.43 -19.00 -11.27
N LEU A 269 -7.83 -18.18 -10.30
CA LEU A 269 -7.14 -16.95 -9.89
C LEU A 269 -6.70 -17.06 -8.43
N ASN A 270 -5.40 -16.90 -8.21
CA ASN A 270 -4.80 -16.90 -6.87
C ASN A 270 -4.23 -15.52 -6.53
N VAL A 271 -4.81 -14.85 -5.55
CA VAL A 271 -4.25 -13.63 -4.96
C VAL A 271 -3.43 -14.05 -3.74
N GLU A 272 -2.11 -14.13 -3.93
CA GLU A 272 -1.16 -14.70 -2.97
C GLU A 272 -0.71 -13.69 -1.91
N SER A 273 -0.67 -12.40 -2.27
CA SER A 273 -0.41 -11.31 -1.32
C SER A 273 -1.01 -10.02 -1.85
N GLY A 274 -1.29 -9.06 -0.95
CA GLY A 274 -1.72 -7.73 -1.35
C GLY A 274 -2.31 -6.94 -0.18
N ASP A 275 -1.64 -5.85 0.20
CA ASP A 275 -2.12 -4.96 1.27
C ASP A 275 -3.46 -4.29 0.91
N LYS A 276 -3.68 -4.00 -0.38
CA LYS A 276 -4.92 -3.40 -0.88
C LYS A 276 -5.34 -4.09 -2.18
N VAL A 277 -6.27 -5.02 -2.09
CA VAL A 277 -6.92 -5.65 -3.25
C VAL A 277 -8.32 -5.09 -3.34
N VAL A 278 -8.55 -4.13 -4.24
CA VAL A 278 -9.75 -3.30 -4.26
C VAL A 278 -10.54 -3.52 -5.54
N CYS A 279 -11.81 -3.88 -5.38
CA CYS A 279 -12.79 -4.00 -6.44
C CYS A 279 -13.89 -2.94 -6.23
N LYS A 280 -14.19 -2.16 -7.28
CA LYS A 280 -15.31 -1.21 -7.28
C LYS A 280 -16.67 -1.92 -7.29
N GLY A 281 -16.70 -3.10 -7.88
CA GLY A 281 -17.85 -3.97 -7.99
C GLY A 281 -17.60 -5.34 -7.35
N GLU A 282 -18.34 -6.33 -7.83
CA GLU A 282 -18.34 -7.70 -7.35
C GLU A 282 -17.25 -8.56 -8.01
N ILE A 283 -16.85 -9.61 -7.31
CA ILE A 283 -16.02 -10.67 -7.87
C ILE A 283 -16.96 -11.78 -8.36
N SER A 284 -16.91 -12.09 -9.66
CA SER A 284 -17.70 -13.15 -10.27
C SER A 284 -16.81 -14.37 -10.52
N VAL A 285 -17.17 -15.48 -9.88
CA VAL A 285 -16.47 -16.78 -9.99
C VAL A 285 -17.41 -17.78 -10.64
N GLY A 286 -17.05 -18.22 -11.84
CA GLY A 286 -17.90 -19.09 -12.66
C GLY A 286 -17.83 -20.58 -12.34
N LEU A 287 -18.55 -21.35 -13.15
CA LEU A 287 -18.64 -22.81 -13.07
C LEU A 287 -17.26 -23.47 -13.08
N ASN A 288 -17.03 -24.39 -12.13
CA ASN A 288 -15.78 -25.14 -11.98
C ASN A 288 -14.53 -24.26 -11.91
N SER A 289 -14.67 -23.04 -11.38
CA SER A 289 -13.58 -22.09 -11.23
C SER A 289 -13.10 -22.02 -9.79
N THR A 290 -11.87 -21.51 -9.63
CA THR A 290 -11.20 -21.33 -8.35
C THR A 290 -10.82 -19.86 -8.15
N PHE A 291 -11.14 -19.30 -6.98
CA PHE A 291 -10.67 -17.99 -6.54
C PHE A 291 -10.11 -18.10 -5.13
N THR A 292 -8.87 -17.67 -4.91
CA THR A 292 -8.26 -17.67 -3.57
C THR A 292 -7.69 -16.31 -3.21
N SER A 293 -7.96 -15.88 -1.99
CA SER A 293 -7.35 -14.73 -1.32
C SER A 293 -6.57 -15.26 -0.11
N ALA A 294 -5.24 -15.16 -0.15
CA ALA A 294 -4.35 -15.69 0.88
C ALA A 294 -4.38 -14.87 2.20
N GLU A 295 -3.74 -15.37 3.25
CA GLU A 295 -3.75 -14.78 4.60
C GLU A 295 -3.24 -13.33 4.65
N SER A 296 -2.25 -12.98 3.83
CA SER A 296 -1.68 -11.62 3.75
C SER A 296 -2.45 -10.65 2.85
N VAL A 297 -3.67 -11.01 2.45
CA VAL A 297 -4.50 -10.18 1.55
C VAL A 297 -5.55 -9.41 2.34
N ASN A 298 -5.66 -8.10 2.07
CA ASN A 298 -6.84 -7.32 2.45
C ASN A 298 -7.71 -7.05 1.22
N LEU A 299 -8.78 -7.83 1.10
CA LEU A 299 -9.72 -7.80 -0.02
C LEU A 299 -10.88 -6.87 0.29
N TRP A 300 -11.06 -5.84 -0.54
CA TRP A 300 -12.18 -4.92 -0.52
C TRP A 300 -12.97 -5.07 -1.81
N ALA A 301 -14.27 -5.36 -1.72
CA ALA A 301 -15.11 -5.43 -2.90
C ALA A 301 -16.54 -5.01 -2.54
N ARG A 302 -17.37 -4.82 -3.57
CA ARG A 302 -18.80 -4.74 -3.32
C ARG A 302 -19.32 -6.06 -2.74
N GLY A 303 -19.05 -7.17 -3.42
CA GLY A 303 -19.47 -8.51 -2.96
C GLY A 303 -18.80 -9.60 -3.77
N LEU A 304 -19.29 -10.83 -3.64
CA LEU A 304 -18.80 -11.97 -4.42
C LEU A 304 -19.97 -12.87 -4.84
N ASN A 305 -19.98 -13.24 -6.11
CA ASN A 305 -20.90 -14.21 -6.69
C ASN A 305 -20.15 -15.48 -7.05
N ALA A 306 -20.49 -16.58 -6.38
CA ALA A 306 -19.98 -17.91 -6.65
C ALA A 306 -21.08 -18.77 -7.30
N ASP A 307 -20.92 -19.13 -8.58
CA ASP A 307 -21.88 -20.00 -9.28
C ASP A 307 -21.26 -21.33 -9.69
N SER A 308 -21.63 -22.39 -8.97
CA SER A 308 -21.15 -23.76 -9.20
C SER A 308 -19.63 -23.85 -9.19
N VAL A 309 -19.00 -23.14 -8.24
CA VAL A 309 -17.54 -22.99 -8.15
C VAL A 309 -16.89 -24.26 -7.64
N GLN A 310 -15.67 -24.53 -8.11
CA GLN A 310 -14.86 -25.60 -7.55
C GLN A 310 -14.32 -25.22 -6.18
N ASN A 311 -13.84 -23.98 -6.03
CA ASN A 311 -13.32 -23.49 -4.76
C ASN A 311 -13.30 -21.95 -4.69
N VAL A 312 -13.84 -21.40 -3.62
CA VAL A 312 -13.61 -20.00 -3.23
C VAL A 312 -13.01 -20.01 -1.83
N SER A 313 -11.79 -19.46 -1.67
CA SER A 313 -11.11 -19.40 -0.37
C SER A 313 -10.75 -17.96 -0.01
N LEU A 314 -11.21 -17.51 1.16
CA LEU A 314 -10.98 -16.17 1.70
C LEU A 314 -10.23 -16.30 3.04
N SER A 315 -8.90 -16.34 2.96
CA SER A 315 -8.03 -16.63 4.11
C SER A 315 -7.49 -15.37 4.79
N GLY A 316 -7.44 -14.23 4.09
CA GLY A 316 -7.02 -12.94 4.65
C GLY A 316 -8.16 -12.14 5.30
N SER A 317 -8.07 -10.81 5.24
CA SER A 317 -9.16 -9.93 5.68
C SER A 317 -10.04 -9.55 4.49
N THR A 318 -11.34 -9.87 4.57
CA THR A 318 -12.33 -9.58 3.52
C THR A 318 -13.32 -8.53 3.99
N TYR A 319 -13.56 -7.52 3.16
CA TYR A 319 -14.47 -6.40 3.40
C TYR A 319 -15.45 -6.29 2.23
N PHE A 320 -16.71 -6.66 2.46
CA PHE A 320 -17.78 -6.59 1.46
C PHE A 320 -18.85 -5.59 1.87
N ALA A 321 -19.22 -4.73 0.92
CA ALA A 321 -20.28 -3.73 1.06
C ALA A 321 -21.69 -4.29 0.80
N ASP A 322 -21.76 -5.43 0.10
CA ASP A 322 -22.95 -6.10 -0.43
C ASP A 322 -22.74 -7.63 -0.25
N ASP A 323 -23.66 -8.42 -0.78
CA ASP A 323 -23.75 -9.84 -0.48
C ASP A 323 -22.56 -10.70 -0.94
N LEU A 324 -22.26 -11.75 -0.16
CA LEU A 324 -21.64 -12.97 -0.67
C LEU A 324 -22.75 -13.94 -1.08
N THR A 325 -22.95 -14.11 -2.39
CA THR A 325 -24.00 -14.95 -2.95
C THR A 325 -23.43 -16.23 -3.55
N VAL A 326 -23.97 -17.37 -3.14
CA VAL A 326 -23.59 -18.69 -3.68
C VAL A 326 -24.78 -19.30 -4.43
N THR A 327 -24.69 -19.45 -5.74
CA THR A 327 -25.71 -20.02 -6.62
C THR A 327 -25.26 -21.34 -7.24
N GLY A 328 -26.11 -21.97 -8.05
CA GLY A 328 -25.70 -23.15 -8.80
C GLY A 328 -25.62 -24.43 -7.96
N LYS A 329 -24.62 -25.29 -8.22
CA LYS A 329 -24.50 -26.60 -7.56
C LYS A 329 -23.04 -26.96 -7.22
N ASN A 330 -22.85 -27.75 -6.16
CA ASN A 330 -21.56 -28.31 -5.76
C ASN A 330 -20.50 -27.23 -5.49
N ASN A 331 -20.89 -26.20 -4.74
CA ASN A 331 -19.98 -25.10 -4.41
C ASN A 331 -19.15 -25.45 -3.18
N ASN A 332 -17.87 -25.11 -3.20
CA ASN A 332 -17.01 -25.12 -2.03
C ASN A 332 -16.52 -23.70 -1.73
N VAL A 333 -16.95 -23.14 -0.60
CA VAL A 333 -16.60 -21.79 -0.16
C VAL A 333 -16.03 -21.89 1.26
N LYS A 334 -14.81 -21.41 1.46
CA LYS A 334 -14.12 -21.41 2.75
C LYS A 334 -13.70 -20.00 3.16
N ILE A 335 -13.99 -19.64 4.40
CA ILE A 335 -13.55 -18.40 5.05
C ILE A 335 -12.70 -18.80 6.27
N SER A 336 -11.49 -18.25 6.38
CA SER A 336 -10.52 -18.64 7.41
C SER A 336 -9.86 -17.48 8.13
N GLY A 337 -9.87 -16.27 7.57
CA GLY A 337 -9.31 -15.09 8.20
C GLY A 337 -10.37 -14.22 8.90
N ASN A 338 -10.40 -12.95 8.51
CA ASN A 338 -11.40 -12.00 9.01
C ASN A 338 -12.43 -11.73 7.91
N TYR A 339 -13.71 -11.78 8.24
CA TYR A 339 -14.78 -11.44 7.31
C TYR A 339 -15.64 -10.31 7.86
N TYR A 340 -15.72 -9.22 7.09
CA TYR A 340 -16.48 -8.02 7.38
C TYR A 340 -17.45 -7.75 6.23
N GLY A 341 -18.63 -8.37 6.26
CA GLY A 341 -19.78 -7.92 5.48
C GLY A 341 -20.37 -6.71 6.18
N TYR A 342 -19.85 -5.50 5.89
CA TYR A 342 -20.09 -4.31 6.70
C TYR A 342 -21.27 -3.46 6.23
N GLY A 343 -21.76 -3.67 5.02
CA GLY A 343 -22.89 -2.92 4.46
C GLY A 343 -24.17 -3.13 5.25
N SER A 344 -24.81 -2.04 5.67
CA SER A 344 -26.16 -2.03 6.22
C SER A 344 -26.88 -0.76 5.76
N TYR A 345 -28.21 -0.83 5.65
CA TYR A 345 -29.02 0.35 5.32
C TYR A 345 -28.76 1.50 6.30
N GLU A 346 -28.66 1.18 7.59
CA GLU A 346 -28.42 2.12 8.68
C GLU A 346 -27.05 2.81 8.54
N SER A 347 -25.99 2.06 8.21
CA SER A 347 -24.67 2.67 8.00
C SER A 347 -24.60 3.46 6.69
N ALA A 348 -25.27 3.01 5.63
CA ALA A 348 -25.26 3.67 4.32
C ALA A 348 -26.07 4.97 4.28
N THR A 349 -27.06 5.10 5.16
CA THR A 349 -27.91 6.30 5.29
C THR A 349 -27.52 7.21 6.46
N SER A 350 -26.49 6.84 7.22
CA SER A 350 -25.90 7.68 8.28
C SER A 350 -25.38 9.00 7.70
N ASP A 351 -25.54 10.09 8.45
CA ASP A 351 -25.01 11.41 8.08
C ASP A 351 -23.47 11.44 7.98
N ASP A 352 -22.79 10.49 8.63
CA ASP A 352 -21.33 10.34 8.60
C ASP A 352 -20.84 9.52 7.38
N CYS A 353 -21.75 8.92 6.61
CA CYS A 353 -21.40 8.18 5.40
C CYS A 353 -21.21 9.14 4.23
N VAL A 354 -19.99 9.20 3.69
CA VAL A 354 -19.63 10.13 2.59
C VAL A 354 -20.36 9.81 1.28
N ALA A 355 -20.81 8.56 1.12
CA ALA A 355 -21.49 8.08 -0.08
C ALA A 355 -23.02 8.22 -0.01
N LYS A 356 -23.58 8.67 1.13
CA LYS A 356 -25.04 8.77 1.37
C LYS A 356 -25.78 9.44 0.21
N ASP A 357 -25.36 10.65 -0.16
CA ASP A 357 -26.00 11.42 -1.25
C ASP A 357 -25.96 10.68 -2.60
N GLN A 358 -24.91 9.89 -2.86
CA GLN A 358 -24.79 9.11 -4.09
C GLN A 358 -25.75 7.91 -4.07
N TYR A 359 -25.89 7.25 -2.92
CA TYR A 359 -26.82 6.15 -2.75
C TYR A 359 -28.28 6.62 -2.88
N GLU A 360 -28.62 7.76 -2.27
CA GLU A 360 -29.96 8.37 -2.37
C GLU A 360 -30.29 8.79 -3.80
N LYS A 361 -29.38 9.46 -4.50
CA LYS A 361 -29.57 9.87 -5.91
C LYS A 361 -29.71 8.68 -6.84
N SER A 362 -29.02 7.58 -6.54
CA SER A 362 -29.09 6.34 -7.33
C SER A 362 -30.35 5.52 -7.03
N GLY A 363 -31.13 5.91 -6.02
CA GLY A 363 -32.35 5.21 -5.63
C GLY A 363 -32.09 3.79 -5.10
N LEU A 364 -30.90 3.54 -4.54
CA LEU A 364 -30.56 2.23 -3.98
C LEU A 364 -31.46 1.92 -2.78
N THR A 365 -32.02 0.72 -2.76
CA THR A 365 -32.90 0.24 -1.69
C THR A 365 -32.07 -0.42 -0.57
N GLY A 366 -32.71 -0.72 0.55
CA GLY A 366 -32.06 -1.45 1.65
C GLY A 366 -31.41 -2.78 1.22
N ALA A 367 -31.96 -3.46 0.22
CA ALA A 367 -31.39 -4.69 -0.31
C ALA A 367 -30.04 -4.48 -1.02
N ALA A 368 -29.84 -3.36 -1.71
CA ALA A 368 -28.59 -3.06 -2.42
C ALA A 368 -27.50 -2.44 -1.53
N LEU A 369 -27.82 -2.14 -0.27
CA LEU A 369 -26.93 -1.50 0.71
C LEU A 369 -26.63 -2.43 1.89
N SER A 370 -26.90 -3.72 1.74
CA SER A 370 -26.91 -4.69 2.82
C SER A 370 -25.99 -5.85 2.46
N SER A 371 -25.00 -6.12 3.30
CA SER A 371 -24.05 -7.22 3.11
C SER A 371 -24.41 -8.42 3.98
N ALA A 372 -25.07 -9.40 3.36
CA ALA A 372 -25.41 -10.70 3.93
C ALA A 372 -24.62 -11.83 3.24
N ILE A 373 -24.79 -13.05 3.74
CA ILE A 373 -24.30 -14.27 3.08
C ILE A 373 -25.50 -15.11 2.68
N VAL A 374 -25.67 -15.36 1.38
CA VAL A 374 -26.88 -15.97 0.82
C VAL A 374 -26.55 -17.22 0.02
N ILE A 375 -27.05 -18.37 0.49
CA ILE A 375 -26.92 -19.64 -0.21
C ILE A 375 -28.18 -19.91 -1.04
N ASN A 376 -28.06 -19.73 -2.36
CA ASN A 376 -29.08 -20.01 -3.36
C ASN A 376 -28.79 -21.30 -4.18
N GLY A 377 -27.63 -21.93 -3.96
CA GLY A 377 -27.20 -23.15 -4.63
C GLY A 377 -27.60 -24.45 -3.92
N LYS A 378 -27.22 -25.59 -4.51
CA LYS A 378 -27.40 -26.94 -3.93
C LYS A 378 -26.06 -27.64 -3.74
N ASN A 379 -26.00 -28.58 -2.80
CA ASN A 379 -24.78 -29.29 -2.40
C ASN A 379 -23.64 -28.29 -2.14
N THR A 380 -23.96 -27.19 -1.45
CA THR A 380 -23.00 -26.15 -1.15
C THR A 380 -22.35 -26.45 0.20
N THR A 381 -21.04 -26.28 0.26
CA THR A 381 -20.26 -26.23 1.50
C THR A 381 -19.81 -24.79 1.70
N LEU A 382 -20.27 -24.18 2.79
CA LEU A 382 -19.75 -22.92 3.30
C LEU A 382 -19.09 -23.19 4.66
N ASP A 383 -17.77 -23.11 4.70
CA ASP A 383 -16.97 -23.39 5.89
C ASP A 383 -16.41 -22.10 6.50
N LEU A 384 -16.89 -21.75 7.71
CA LEU A 384 -16.35 -20.67 8.54
C LEU A 384 -15.66 -21.18 9.81
N SER A 385 -15.29 -22.47 9.86
CA SER A 385 -14.67 -23.09 11.04
C SER A 385 -13.31 -22.47 11.38
N ASP A 386 -12.57 -21.96 10.40
CA ASP A 386 -11.27 -21.32 10.64
C ASP A 386 -11.38 -19.80 10.84
N THR A 387 -12.52 -19.18 10.51
CA THR A 387 -12.73 -17.72 10.62
C THR A 387 -12.41 -17.19 12.02
N GLN A 388 -11.57 -16.16 12.10
CA GLN A 388 -11.13 -15.56 13.37
C GLN A 388 -12.09 -14.47 13.86
N LYS A 389 -12.48 -13.55 12.96
CA LYS A 389 -13.41 -12.45 13.22
C LYS A 389 -14.51 -12.47 12.18
N LEU A 390 -15.76 -12.39 12.61
CA LEU A 390 -16.94 -12.36 11.75
C LEU A 390 -17.78 -11.13 12.08
N MET A 391 -18.04 -10.29 11.07
CA MET A 391 -19.06 -9.25 11.08
C MET A 391 -19.94 -9.43 9.85
N ILE A 392 -21.26 -9.55 10.07
CA ILE A 392 -22.28 -9.50 9.01
C ILE A 392 -23.34 -8.48 9.44
N ALA A 393 -23.16 -7.24 8.98
CA ALA A 393 -24.00 -6.10 9.30
C ALA A 393 -25.28 -6.05 8.45
N GLY A 394 -25.25 -6.65 7.28
CA GLY A 394 -26.41 -6.71 6.40
C GLY A 394 -27.40 -7.80 6.81
N ARG A 395 -28.63 -7.62 6.34
CA ARG A 395 -29.72 -8.58 6.41
C ARG A 395 -30.05 -9.05 5.00
N ASN A 396 -30.51 -10.28 4.90
CA ASN A 396 -30.90 -10.86 3.64
C ASN A 396 -32.27 -10.30 3.18
N TYR A 397 -32.45 -10.23 1.86
CA TYR A 397 -33.69 -9.81 1.24
C TYR A 397 -34.15 -10.83 0.19
N ILE A 398 -35.46 -11.01 0.06
CA ILE A 398 -36.05 -11.70 -1.09
C ILE A 398 -36.10 -10.68 -2.23
N ALA A 399 -35.27 -10.87 -3.25
CA ALA A 399 -35.07 -9.96 -4.38
C ALA A 399 -36.27 -9.91 -5.36
N SER A 400 -37.45 -9.57 -4.87
CA SER A 400 -38.68 -9.49 -5.66
C SER A 400 -38.67 -8.36 -6.70
N SER A 401 -37.97 -7.26 -6.44
CA SER A 401 -37.84 -6.11 -7.35
C SER A 401 -37.18 -6.50 -8.68
N LYS A 402 -36.28 -7.49 -8.66
CA LYS A 402 -35.61 -8.04 -9.85
C LYS A 402 -36.49 -9.01 -10.66
N VAL A 403 -37.66 -9.40 -10.13
CA VAL A 403 -38.61 -10.29 -10.81
C VAL A 403 -39.57 -9.49 -11.69
N LYS A 404 -39.54 -9.73 -13.00
CA LYS A 404 -40.40 -9.05 -13.99
C LYS A 404 -41.77 -9.72 -14.11
N ALA A 405 -42.81 -9.30 -13.39
CA ALA A 405 -44.15 -9.85 -13.65
C ALA A 405 -44.82 -9.21 -14.88
N ASN A 406 -45.48 -10.04 -15.70
CA ASN A 406 -46.15 -9.61 -16.92
C ASN A 406 -47.18 -8.49 -16.60
N ASN A 407 -46.87 -7.24 -17.00
CA ASN A 407 -47.65 -6.01 -16.78
C ASN A 407 -47.73 -5.47 -15.34
N ARG A 408 -46.97 -6.01 -14.37
CA ARG A 408 -46.83 -5.44 -13.02
C ARG A 408 -45.37 -5.51 -12.56
N SER A 409 -44.82 -4.43 -12.03
CA SER A 409 -43.51 -4.44 -11.38
C SER A 409 -43.66 -4.57 -9.87
N ASN A 410 -42.84 -5.42 -9.27
CA ASN A 410 -42.62 -5.38 -7.82
C ASN A 410 -41.71 -4.18 -7.53
N THR A 411 -42.11 -3.32 -6.60
CA THR A 411 -41.34 -2.09 -6.30
C THR A 411 -40.35 -2.27 -5.16
N ASN A 412 -40.62 -3.21 -4.24
CA ASN A 412 -39.82 -3.42 -3.03
C ASN A 412 -39.38 -4.88 -2.93
N ASP A 413 -38.20 -5.08 -2.36
CA ASP A 413 -37.73 -6.39 -1.88
C ASP A 413 -38.32 -6.70 -0.51
N VAL A 414 -38.38 -7.98 -0.12
CA VAL A 414 -38.92 -8.39 1.18
C VAL A 414 -37.75 -8.56 2.16
N ALA A 415 -37.73 -7.78 3.23
CA ALA A 415 -36.71 -7.90 4.28
C ALA A 415 -36.91 -9.19 5.09
N THR A 416 -35.81 -9.91 5.36
CA THR A 416 -35.82 -11.12 6.19
C THR A 416 -35.09 -10.87 7.52
N GLY A 417 -35.08 -11.85 8.42
CA GLY A 417 -34.53 -11.74 9.78
C GLY A 417 -33.11 -12.26 9.91
N GLU A 418 -32.52 -12.75 8.82
CA GLU A 418 -31.24 -13.45 8.78
C GLU A 418 -30.15 -12.61 8.11
N SER A 419 -28.91 -12.76 8.58
CA SER A 419 -27.68 -12.23 7.94
C SER A 419 -26.90 -13.33 7.20
N LEU A 420 -27.03 -14.58 7.62
CA LEU A 420 -26.48 -15.75 6.95
C LEU A 420 -27.61 -16.75 6.78
N THR A 421 -27.95 -17.07 5.53
CA THR A 421 -29.14 -17.88 5.25
C THR A 421 -29.06 -18.66 3.94
N VAL A 422 -30.06 -19.50 3.72
CA VAL A 422 -30.28 -20.28 2.50
C VAL A 422 -31.65 -19.96 1.94
N LYS A 423 -31.80 -19.98 0.61
CA LYS A 423 -33.07 -19.69 -0.10
C LYS A 423 -34.27 -20.42 0.49
N GLY A 424 -34.06 -21.63 1.00
CA GLY A 424 -35.11 -22.44 1.58
C GLY A 424 -35.83 -21.83 2.78
N THR A 425 -35.20 -20.93 3.54
CA THR A 425 -35.83 -20.29 4.72
C THR A 425 -36.88 -19.26 4.35
N GLN A 426 -36.91 -18.79 3.10
CA GLN A 426 -37.90 -17.82 2.61
C GLN A 426 -39.34 -18.32 2.79
N LEU A 427 -39.56 -19.63 2.88
CA LEU A 427 -40.86 -20.24 3.17
C LEU A 427 -41.44 -19.79 4.52
N ALA A 428 -40.59 -19.48 5.50
CA ALA A 428 -41.03 -19.00 6.82
C ALA A 428 -41.80 -17.68 6.73
N TYR A 429 -41.47 -16.86 5.73
CA TYR A 429 -42.01 -15.52 5.52
C TYR A 429 -43.32 -15.52 4.72
N LEU A 430 -43.77 -16.67 4.20
CA LEU A 430 -45.03 -16.75 3.46
C LEU A 430 -46.23 -16.63 4.41
N VAL A 431 -47.22 -15.82 4.01
CA VAL A 431 -48.46 -15.69 4.76
C VAL A 431 -49.26 -17.01 4.67
N PRO A 432 -49.66 -17.61 5.80
CA PRO A 432 -50.46 -18.84 5.83
C PRO A 432 -51.87 -18.65 5.28
N LYS A 433 -52.46 -19.75 4.79
CA LYS A 433 -53.80 -19.75 4.18
C LYS A 433 -54.90 -19.31 5.15
N GLU A 434 -54.73 -19.61 6.44
CA GLU A 434 -55.67 -19.25 7.51
C GLU A 434 -55.76 -17.73 7.71
N VAL A 435 -54.63 -17.05 7.49
CA VAL A 435 -54.52 -15.58 7.55
C VAL A 435 -55.03 -14.94 6.27
N LEU A 436 -54.75 -15.53 5.10
CA LEU A 436 -55.24 -15.02 3.82
C LEU A 436 -56.74 -15.27 3.59
N GLY A 437 -57.34 -16.26 4.27
CA GLY A 437 -58.70 -16.73 3.96
C GLY A 437 -58.79 -17.37 2.56
N ALA A 438 -57.70 -17.94 2.06
CA ALA A 438 -57.58 -18.47 0.70
C ALA A 438 -57.23 -19.97 0.70
N SER A 439 -57.13 -20.59 -0.48
CA SER A 439 -56.78 -22.01 -0.62
C SER A 439 -55.31 -22.30 -0.29
N GLY A 440 -54.43 -21.30 -0.38
CA GLY A 440 -52.99 -21.46 -0.20
C GLY A 440 -52.19 -20.20 -0.52
N ASN A 441 -50.88 -20.34 -0.52
CA ASN A 441 -49.91 -19.34 -0.96
C ASN A 441 -48.75 -20.12 -1.63
N PRO A 442 -48.47 -19.92 -2.94
CA PRO A 442 -48.98 -18.85 -3.80
C PRO A 442 -50.42 -19.04 -4.30
N LEU A 443 -50.98 -17.97 -4.89
CA LEU A 443 -52.25 -17.98 -5.62
C LEU A 443 -52.01 -17.80 -7.12
N THR A 444 -52.92 -18.34 -7.96
CA THR A 444 -52.99 -17.92 -9.36
C THR A 444 -53.45 -16.47 -9.46
N TYR A 445 -53.13 -15.79 -10.56
CA TYR A 445 -53.57 -14.40 -10.75
C TYR A 445 -55.10 -14.22 -10.64
N ASP A 446 -55.90 -15.15 -11.19
CA ASP A 446 -57.36 -15.10 -11.08
C ASP A 446 -57.85 -15.28 -9.64
N ALA A 447 -57.22 -16.20 -8.88
CA ALA A 447 -57.55 -16.41 -7.48
C ALA A 447 -57.16 -15.18 -6.63
N TYR A 448 -56.05 -14.51 -6.96
CA TYR A 448 -55.66 -13.23 -6.36
C TYR A 448 -56.70 -12.13 -6.63
N LEU A 449 -57.17 -11.96 -7.87
CA LEU A 449 -58.19 -10.97 -8.20
C LEU A 449 -59.52 -11.24 -7.47
N ALA A 450 -59.90 -12.51 -7.36
CA ALA A 450 -61.07 -12.92 -6.59
C ALA A 450 -60.91 -12.61 -5.09
N LEU A 451 -59.73 -12.85 -4.52
CA LEU A 451 -59.41 -12.53 -3.12
C LEU A 451 -59.38 -11.01 -2.88
N LEU A 452 -58.82 -10.25 -3.83
CA LEU A 452 -58.76 -8.79 -3.78
C LEU A 452 -60.16 -8.17 -3.81
N ASN A 453 -61.12 -8.81 -4.50
CA ASN A 453 -62.52 -8.40 -4.58
C ASN A 453 -62.73 -6.89 -4.90
N GLY A 454 -61.90 -6.36 -5.80
CA GLY A 454 -61.93 -4.95 -6.20
C GLY A 454 -61.34 -3.95 -5.18
N ALA A 455 -60.81 -4.41 -4.05
CA ALA A 455 -60.07 -3.58 -3.10
C ALA A 455 -58.69 -3.18 -3.64
N LYS A 456 -58.05 -2.22 -2.97
CA LYS A 456 -56.66 -1.81 -3.29
C LYS A 456 -55.64 -2.80 -2.75
N ASP A 457 -55.87 -3.31 -1.55
CA ASP A 457 -55.00 -4.19 -0.80
C ASP A 457 -55.79 -5.41 -0.30
N ILE A 458 -55.11 -6.53 -0.03
CA ILE A 458 -55.76 -7.75 0.46
C ILE A 458 -56.17 -7.60 1.91
N SER A 459 -57.38 -8.04 2.23
CA SER A 459 -57.84 -8.18 3.61
C SER A 459 -57.25 -9.44 4.24
N VAL A 460 -56.72 -9.32 5.46
CA VAL A 460 -56.15 -10.43 6.23
C VAL A 460 -56.94 -10.69 7.49
N ASN A 461 -56.98 -11.95 7.93
CA ASN A 461 -57.53 -12.32 9.23
C ASN A 461 -56.48 -12.13 10.33
N TRP A 462 -56.64 -11.06 11.10
CA TRP A 462 -55.72 -10.70 12.18
C TRP A 462 -55.73 -11.66 13.36
N ASP A 463 -56.85 -12.35 13.58
CA ASP A 463 -57.11 -13.15 14.78
C ASP A 463 -57.05 -14.67 14.49
N ALA A 464 -56.64 -15.04 13.27
CA ALA A 464 -56.39 -16.43 12.91
C ALA A 464 -55.15 -16.97 13.63
N ALA A 465 -55.34 -17.98 14.49
CA ALA A 465 -54.25 -18.71 15.11
C ALA A 465 -53.56 -19.62 14.09
N VAL A 466 -52.23 -19.53 14.00
CA VAL A 466 -51.42 -20.33 13.07
C VAL A 466 -50.62 -21.37 13.83
N GLU A 467 -50.82 -22.65 13.50
CA GLU A 467 -50.14 -23.78 14.16
C GLU A 467 -48.61 -23.69 14.01
N ALA A 468 -48.11 -23.37 12.82
CA ALA A 468 -46.68 -23.19 12.56
C ALA A 468 -46.05 -22.05 13.38
N TRP A 469 -46.85 -21.11 13.88
CA TRP A 469 -46.40 -20.02 14.77
C TRP A 469 -46.64 -20.35 16.25
N GLY A 470 -46.94 -21.61 16.59
CA GLY A 470 -47.25 -22.03 17.95
C GLY A 470 -48.61 -21.51 18.44
N GLY A 471 -49.57 -21.31 17.54
CA GLY A 471 -50.91 -20.79 17.84
C GLY A 471 -51.00 -19.26 17.91
N ARG A 472 -49.91 -18.55 17.58
CA ARG A 472 -49.88 -17.08 17.50
C ARG A 472 -50.65 -16.56 16.30
N THR A 473 -51.03 -15.29 16.36
CA THR A 473 -51.75 -14.54 15.34
C THR A 473 -50.86 -13.47 14.70
N LEU A 474 -51.34 -12.77 13.67
CA LEU A 474 -50.61 -11.62 13.10
C LEU A 474 -50.32 -10.53 14.15
N ARG A 475 -51.22 -10.36 15.13
CA ARG A 475 -51.04 -9.36 16.20
C ARG A 475 -49.85 -9.67 17.11
N ASP A 476 -49.46 -10.94 17.20
CA ASP A 476 -48.44 -11.41 18.14
C ASP A 476 -47.02 -11.37 17.57
N ILE A 477 -46.87 -11.25 16.24
CA ILE A 477 -45.58 -11.41 15.54
C ILE A 477 -44.95 -10.09 15.07
N GLY A 478 -45.63 -8.96 15.27
CA GLY A 478 -45.06 -7.63 14.99
C GLY A 478 -44.96 -7.27 13.51
N VAL A 479 -46.02 -7.56 12.74
CA VAL A 479 -46.17 -7.06 11.36
C VAL A 479 -46.72 -5.62 11.33
N ASP A 480 -46.48 -4.92 10.23
CA ASP A 480 -47.00 -3.58 10.00
C ASP A 480 -48.53 -3.54 10.12
N SER A 481 -49.08 -2.59 10.87
CA SER A 481 -50.52 -2.52 11.17
C SER A 481 -51.38 -2.08 9.98
N GLU A 482 -50.80 -1.35 9.03
CA GLU A 482 -51.50 -0.86 7.83
C GLU A 482 -51.29 -1.81 6.65
N LYS A 483 -50.08 -2.34 6.50
CA LYS A 483 -49.65 -3.22 5.41
C LYS A 483 -48.93 -4.45 5.96
N PRO A 484 -49.63 -5.37 6.64
CA PRO A 484 -49.01 -6.56 7.26
C PRO A 484 -48.45 -7.56 6.25
N VAL A 485 -48.79 -7.40 4.96
CA VAL A 485 -48.46 -8.33 3.89
C VAL A 485 -47.92 -7.57 2.69
N GLN A 486 -46.80 -8.05 2.15
CA GLN A 486 -46.24 -7.62 0.87
C GLN A 486 -46.66 -8.60 -0.23
N THR A 487 -47.35 -8.08 -1.24
CA THR A 487 -47.74 -8.85 -2.43
C THR A 487 -46.61 -8.84 -3.44
N VAL A 488 -46.19 -10.01 -3.91
CA VAL A 488 -45.13 -10.17 -4.90
C VAL A 488 -45.65 -10.97 -6.09
N PHE A 489 -45.49 -10.39 -7.28
CA PHE A 489 -45.88 -11.01 -8.54
C PHE A 489 -44.66 -11.73 -9.15
N TYR A 490 -44.82 -13.02 -9.43
CA TYR A 490 -43.84 -13.81 -10.15
C TYR A 490 -44.29 -14.05 -11.59
N ASN A 491 -43.34 -14.37 -12.47
CA ASN A 491 -43.61 -14.42 -13.91
C ASN A 491 -43.99 -15.79 -14.47
N ASP A 492 -44.14 -16.75 -13.57
CA ASP A 492 -44.89 -17.99 -13.71
C ASP A 492 -46.42 -17.80 -13.56
N GLY A 493 -46.90 -16.57 -13.33
CA GLY A 493 -48.33 -16.27 -13.18
C GLY A 493 -48.87 -16.46 -11.76
N PHE A 494 -47.97 -16.74 -10.80
CA PHE A 494 -48.29 -16.87 -9.39
C PHE A 494 -48.06 -15.58 -8.62
N VAL A 495 -48.92 -15.34 -7.63
CA VAL A 495 -48.87 -14.21 -6.71
C VAL A 495 -48.57 -14.76 -5.32
N TYR A 496 -47.47 -14.28 -4.74
CA TYR A 496 -47.00 -14.67 -3.42
C TYR A 496 -47.29 -13.56 -2.42
N PHE A 497 -47.56 -13.95 -1.18
CA PHE A 497 -47.80 -13.03 -0.07
C PHE A 497 -46.76 -13.28 1.01
N TYR A 498 -45.98 -12.25 1.33
CA TYR A 498 -44.96 -12.33 2.37
C TYR A 498 -45.35 -11.46 3.57
N LEU A 499 -44.95 -11.87 4.77
CA LEU A 499 -45.10 -11.08 5.99
C LEU A 499 -44.26 -9.80 5.88
N ASN A 500 -44.85 -8.66 6.25
CA ASN A 500 -44.16 -7.37 6.28
C ASN A 500 -44.01 -6.93 7.75
N PHE A 501 -42.81 -7.07 8.29
CA PHE A 501 -42.49 -6.76 9.68
C PHE A 501 -42.30 -5.26 9.91
N THR A 502 -42.61 -4.78 11.13
CA THR A 502 -42.44 -3.35 11.47
C THR A 502 -40.97 -2.92 11.46
N ASP A 503 -40.08 -3.83 11.84
CA ASP A 503 -38.66 -3.59 11.99
C ASP A 503 -37.87 -4.91 11.93
N ALA A 504 -36.55 -4.78 11.86
CA ALA A 504 -35.63 -5.91 11.77
C ALA A 504 -35.60 -6.79 13.03
N GLN A 505 -35.88 -6.23 14.22
CA GLN A 505 -35.96 -7.02 15.44
C GLN A 505 -37.14 -7.99 15.36
N LYS A 506 -38.29 -7.54 14.86
CA LYS A 506 -39.46 -8.40 14.68
C LYS A 506 -39.23 -9.51 13.67
N SER A 507 -38.60 -9.24 12.52
CA SER A 507 -38.30 -10.29 11.54
C SER A 507 -37.28 -11.31 12.08
N ALA A 508 -36.29 -10.86 12.86
CA ALA A 508 -35.30 -11.74 13.50
C ALA A 508 -35.93 -12.58 14.64
N ASP A 509 -36.72 -11.96 15.52
CA ASP A 509 -37.44 -12.64 16.60
C ASP A 509 -38.42 -13.68 16.04
N PHE A 510 -39.11 -13.32 14.95
CA PHE A 510 -40.02 -14.23 14.27
C PHE A 510 -39.29 -15.47 13.75
N MET A 511 -38.12 -15.33 13.11
CA MET A 511 -37.40 -16.49 12.58
C MET A 511 -36.86 -17.40 13.70
N GLN A 512 -36.42 -16.83 14.83
CA GLN A 512 -36.07 -17.60 16.03
C GLN A 512 -37.28 -18.38 16.57
N MET A 513 -38.44 -17.71 16.67
CA MET A 513 -39.68 -18.34 17.10
C MET A 513 -40.15 -19.44 16.13
N TYR A 514 -40.12 -19.17 14.84
CA TYR A 514 -40.63 -20.03 13.77
C TYR A 514 -39.78 -21.29 13.59
N TYR A 515 -38.46 -21.13 13.53
CA TYR A 515 -37.55 -22.23 13.21
C TYR A 515 -36.88 -22.82 14.44
N GLN A 516 -36.17 -22.03 15.25
CA GLN A 516 -35.35 -22.58 16.35
C GLN A 516 -36.20 -23.07 17.54
N ASN A 517 -37.23 -22.31 17.90
CA ASN A 517 -38.02 -22.53 19.12
C ASN A 517 -39.30 -23.36 18.88
N ASN A 518 -39.54 -23.82 17.66
CA ASN A 518 -40.68 -24.68 17.31
C ASN A 518 -40.16 -26.05 16.80
N PRO A 519 -40.09 -27.08 17.66
CA PRO A 519 -39.48 -28.37 17.30
C PRO A 519 -40.11 -29.05 16.08
N THR A 520 -41.43 -28.93 15.92
CA THR A 520 -42.15 -29.53 14.79
C THR A 520 -41.80 -28.84 13.48
N VAL A 521 -41.81 -27.50 13.47
CA VAL A 521 -41.44 -26.71 12.29
C VAL A 521 -39.96 -26.90 11.97
N LYS A 522 -39.10 -26.92 12.99
CA LYS A 522 -37.67 -27.18 12.84
C LYS A 522 -37.41 -28.49 12.11
N ALA A 523 -38.00 -29.59 12.57
CA ALA A 523 -37.80 -30.91 11.96
C ALA A 523 -38.25 -30.94 10.48
N ASN A 524 -39.37 -30.27 10.16
CA ASN A 524 -39.87 -30.17 8.80
C ASN A 524 -38.96 -29.29 7.91
N MET A 525 -38.50 -28.17 8.45
CA MET A 525 -37.57 -27.27 7.77
C MET A 525 -36.22 -27.94 7.54
N ASP A 526 -35.65 -28.64 8.52
CA ASP A 526 -34.38 -29.34 8.38
C ASP A 526 -34.43 -30.40 7.28
N LYS A 527 -35.54 -31.13 7.19
CA LYS A 527 -35.80 -32.06 6.08
C LYS A 527 -35.93 -31.36 4.74
N TYR A 528 -36.49 -30.15 4.71
CA TYR A 528 -36.55 -29.35 3.48
C TYR A 528 -35.16 -28.80 3.10
N LEU A 529 -34.38 -28.36 4.08
CA LEU A 529 -33.03 -27.86 3.89
C LEU A 529 -32.05 -28.95 3.40
N SER A 530 -32.30 -30.22 3.71
CA SER A 530 -31.50 -31.33 3.17
C SER A 530 -31.52 -31.42 1.63
N PHE A 531 -32.51 -30.79 0.98
CA PHE A 531 -32.53 -30.64 -0.48
C PHE A 531 -31.43 -29.71 -1.01
N TYR A 532 -31.02 -28.72 -0.20
CA TYR A 532 -29.95 -27.79 -0.50
C TYR A 532 -28.58 -28.32 -0.06
N PHE A 533 -28.55 -29.23 0.92
CA PHE A 533 -27.33 -29.81 1.51
C PHE A 533 -27.39 -31.34 1.49
N GLY A 534 -27.43 -31.93 0.30
CA GLY A 534 -27.70 -33.37 0.13
C GLY A 534 -26.50 -34.31 0.31
N GLY A 535 -25.30 -33.80 0.58
CA GLY A 535 -24.08 -34.60 0.81
C GLY A 535 -23.59 -34.53 2.25
N GLU A 536 -22.91 -35.58 2.72
CA GLU A 536 -22.32 -35.63 4.07
C GLU A 536 -21.37 -34.45 4.34
N ASP A 537 -20.62 -34.01 3.33
CA ASP A 537 -19.68 -32.88 3.41
C ASP A 537 -20.30 -31.51 3.05
N SER A 538 -21.62 -31.45 2.84
CA SER A 538 -22.32 -30.21 2.50
C SER A 538 -22.96 -29.56 3.71
N GLY A 539 -23.09 -28.24 3.72
CA GLY A 539 -23.61 -27.52 4.87
C GLY A 539 -23.07 -26.11 5.00
N ILE A 540 -23.47 -25.49 6.11
CA ILE A 540 -22.94 -24.20 6.57
C ILE A 540 -22.34 -24.44 7.95
N THR A 541 -21.02 -24.41 8.04
CA THR A 541 -20.27 -24.62 9.28
C THR A 541 -19.95 -23.27 9.91
N VAL A 542 -20.55 -23.01 11.07
CA VAL A 542 -20.29 -21.84 11.92
C VAL A 542 -19.85 -22.35 13.28
N LYS A 543 -18.80 -21.78 13.87
CA LYS A 543 -18.39 -22.13 15.24
C LYS A 543 -19.40 -21.60 16.26
N ASP A 544 -19.25 -22.04 17.49
CA ASP A 544 -19.88 -21.35 18.62
C ASP A 544 -19.42 -19.89 18.66
N ALA A 545 -20.35 -18.96 18.89
CA ALA A 545 -20.08 -17.52 18.85
C ALA A 545 -18.91 -17.11 19.78
N ASP A 546 -18.79 -17.75 20.95
CA ASP A 546 -17.73 -17.51 21.93
C ASP A 546 -16.33 -17.99 21.49
N SER A 547 -16.25 -18.80 20.42
CA SER A 547 -14.98 -19.29 19.86
C SER A 547 -14.33 -18.32 18.88
N TYR A 548 -15.05 -17.26 18.48
CA TYR A 548 -14.50 -16.20 17.63
C TYR A 548 -13.75 -15.18 18.48
N LEU A 549 -12.70 -14.57 17.92
CA LEU A 549 -12.10 -13.37 18.52
C LEU A 549 -13.10 -12.21 18.53
N ARG A 550 -13.99 -12.20 17.53
CA ARG A 550 -15.11 -11.28 17.42
C ARG A 550 -16.21 -11.89 16.57
N TYR A 551 -17.45 -11.88 17.06
CA TYR A 551 -18.62 -12.34 16.34
C TYR A 551 -19.71 -11.28 16.42
N ILE A 552 -20.10 -10.71 15.28
CA ILE A 552 -21.16 -9.69 15.18
C ILE A 552 -22.06 -10.04 14.00
N THR A 553 -23.36 -10.19 14.26
CA THR A 553 -24.39 -10.28 13.22
C THR A 553 -25.57 -9.38 13.57
N ASN A 554 -26.06 -8.63 12.57
CA ASN A 554 -27.26 -7.78 12.69
C ASN A 554 -28.57 -8.54 12.40
N GLY A 555 -28.47 -9.80 11.99
CA GLY A 555 -29.55 -10.74 11.77
C GLY A 555 -29.13 -12.14 12.22
N ASN A 556 -30.08 -13.06 12.25
CA ASN A 556 -29.80 -14.44 12.66
C ASN A 556 -28.85 -15.14 11.66
N ALA A 557 -28.07 -16.10 12.16
CA ALA A 557 -27.15 -16.86 11.34
C ALA A 557 -27.51 -18.34 11.32
N LEU A 558 -27.85 -18.86 10.15
CA LEU A 558 -28.13 -20.28 9.95
C LEU A 558 -26.83 -21.07 9.81
N SER A 559 -26.75 -22.17 10.54
CA SER A 559 -25.81 -23.27 10.34
C SER A 559 -26.58 -24.53 9.95
N TYR A 560 -25.97 -25.41 9.17
CA TYR A 560 -26.59 -26.67 8.76
C TYR A 560 -25.54 -27.75 8.52
N SER A 561 -25.74 -28.92 9.11
CA SER A 561 -24.93 -30.13 8.90
C SER A 561 -25.65 -31.06 7.93
N GLY A 562 -25.07 -31.28 6.74
CA GLY A 562 -25.57 -32.25 5.77
C GLY A 562 -25.46 -33.70 6.28
N ALA A 563 -24.40 -34.02 7.03
CA ALA A 563 -24.22 -35.33 7.65
C ALA A 563 -25.33 -35.67 8.66
N ASP A 564 -25.70 -34.72 9.51
CA ASP A 564 -26.74 -34.92 10.53
C ASP A 564 -28.14 -34.59 10.03
N ALA A 565 -28.25 -33.96 8.85
CA ALA A 565 -29.46 -33.36 8.31
C ALA A 565 -30.16 -32.43 9.32
N GLN A 566 -29.37 -31.66 10.08
CA GLN A 566 -29.86 -30.76 11.12
C GLN A 566 -29.28 -29.36 10.95
N GLY A 567 -30.13 -28.35 11.09
CA GLY A 567 -29.70 -26.97 11.19
C GLY A 567 -29.79 -26.39 12.59
N ASN A 568 -29.19 -25.22 12.77
CA ASN A 568 -29.25 -24.44 13.99
C ASN A 568 -29.20 -22.96 13.64
N MET A 569 -30.05 -22.16 14.26
CA MET A 569 -30.14 -20.71 14.02
C MET A 569 -29.58 -19.94 15.21
N GLN A 570 -28.38 -19.39 15.03
CA GLN A 570 -27.78 -18.52 16.03
C GLN A 570 -28.50 -17.16 16.03
N GLN A 571 -28.81 -16.67 17.23
CA GLN A 571 -29.45 -15.36 17.38
C GLN A 571 -28.49 -14.24 17.00
N ALA A 572 -29.03 -13.21 16.36
CA ALA A 572 -28.28 -11.98 16.08
C ALA A 572 -27.66 -11.41 17.37
N THR A 573 -26.38 -11.04 17.32
CA THR A 573 -25.72 -10.40 18.48
C THR A 573 -26.21 -8.97 18.70
N SER A 574 -26.59 -8.29 17.63
CA SER A 574 -26.95 -6.87 17.69
C SER A 574 -27.86 -6.49 16.53
N VAL A 575 -29.15 -6.85 16.60
CA VAL A 575 -30.09 -6.52 15.52
C VAL A 575 -30.12 -5.03 15.23
N ASN A 576 -30.04 -4.19 16.27
CA ASN A 576 -29.84 -2.76 16.14
C ASN A 576 -28.42 -2.43 16.64
N PRO A 577 -27.43 -2.20 15.76
CA PRO A 577 -26.07 -1.91 16.18
C PRO A 577 -26.02 -0.66 17.07
N GLY A 578 -25.37 -0.77 18.23
CA GLY A 578 -25.05 0.40 19.03
C GLY A 578 -24.12 1.35 18.27
N GLU A 579 -24.05 2.62 18.70
CA GLU A 579 -23.32 3.70 18.03
C GLU A 579 -21.89 3.32 17.60
N LYS A 580 -21.14 2.62 18.47
CA LYS A 580 -19.76 2.19 18.15
C LYS A 580 -19.67 1.23 16.97
N ILE A 581 -20.58 0.26 16.88
CA ILE A 581 -20.59 -0.72 15.79
C ILE A 581 -21.05 -0.05 14.50
N LEU A 582 -22.03 0.85 14.59
CA LEU A 582 -22.50 1.63 13.45
C LEU A 582 -21.38 2.52 12.89
N GLN A 583 -20.63 3.22 13.75
CA GLN A 583 -19.50 4.06 13.34
C GLN A 583 -18.37 3.26 12.68
N GLU A 584 -18.12 2.03 13.13
CA GLU A 584 -17.17 1.13 12.48
C GLU A 584 -17.64 0.72 11.07
N GLN A 585 -18.93 0.38 10.90
CA GLN A 585 -19.52 0.07 9.59
C GLN A 585 -19.42 1.28 8.63
N VAL A 586 -19.71 2.48 9.12
CA VAL A 586 -19.53 3.74 8.38
C VAL A 586 -18.05 3.96 8.04
N GLY A 587 -17.14 3.70 8.97
CA GLY A 587 -15.70 3.76 8.74
C GLY A 587 -15.26 2.88 7.57
N TYR A 588 -15.74 1.63 7.51
CA TYR A 588 -15.47 0.73 6.38
C TYR A 588 -16.07 1.23 5.06
N GLN A 589 -17.29 1.79 5.06
CA GLN A 589 -17.86 2.43 3.88
C GLN A 589 -17.01 3.58 3.37
N ASN A 590 -16.59 4.48 4.27
CA ASN A 590 -15.76 5.63 3.93
C ASN A 590 -14.36 5.21 3.44
N SER A 591 -13.78 4.15 4.02
CA SER A 591 -12.52 3.57 3.54
C SER A 591 -12.66 2.97 2.15
N TRP A 592 -13.70 2.19 1.89
CA TRP A 592 -13.94 1.64 0.55
C TRP A 592 -14.20 2.75 -0.48
N TYR A 593 -14.91 3.82 -0.09
CA TYR A 593 -15.07 5.00 -0.93
C TYR A 593 -13.73 5.63 -1.30
N ALA A 594 -12.84 5.85 -0.33
CA ALA A 594 -11.52 6.42 -0.57
C ALA A 594 -10.60 5.52 -1.40
N LEU A 595 -10.62 4.21 -1.14
CA LEU A 595 -9.84 3.20 -1.87
C LEU A 595 -10.20 3.20 -3.36
N ASN A 596 -11.48 3.29 -3.70
CA ASN A 596 -11.97 3.36 -5.09
C ASN A 596 -11.61 4.66 -5.84
N ARG A 597 -11.00 5.63 -5.17
CA ARG A 597 -10.61 6.92 -5.76
C ARG A 597 -9.12 7.11 -5.83
N LYS A 598 -8.37 6.69 -4.81
CA LYS A 598 -6.92 6.90 -4.80
C LYS A 598 -6.16 5.78 -4.09
N MET A 599 -6.75 4.62 -3.86
CA MET A 599 -6.09 3.50 -3.14
C MET A 599 -5.52 3.90 -1.75
N ILE A 600 -6.16 4.88 -1.10
CA ILE A 600 -5.90 5.28 0.29
C ILE A 600 -7.12 4.94 1.15
N THR A 601 -6.90 4.64 2.43
CA THR A 601 -7.96 4.15 3.34
C THR A 601 -8.74 5.26 4.04
N SER A 602 -8.24 6.51 4.01
CA SER A 602 -8.90 7.63 4.69
C SER A 602 -9.46 8.62 3.69
N TYR A 603 -10.76 8.89 3.80
CA TYR A 603 -11.46 9.87 2.98
C TYR A 603 -10.93 11.30 3.19
N ASP A 604 -10.58 11.65 4.43
CA ASP A 604 -10.10 12.99 4.78
C ASP A 604 -8.76 13.35 4.13
N LEU A 605 -8.05 12.34 3.60
CA LEU A 605 -6.79 12.51 2.89
C LEU A 605 -6.97 12.75 1.38
N LEU A 606 -8.19 12.66 0.85
CA LEU A 606 -8.48 13.00 -0.55
C LEU A 606 -8.43 14.52 -0.76
N ASN A 607 -7.74 14.94 -1.81
CA ASN A 607 -7.57 16.35 -2.13
C ASN A 607 -8.75 16.89 -2.94
N LYS A 608 -9.35 17.99 -2.46
CA LYS A 608 -10.49 18.63 -3.12
C LYS A 608 -10.11 19.57 -4.26
N ALA A 609 -8.82 19.91 -4.41
CA ALA A 609 -8.34 20.86 -5.39
C ALA A 609 -6.94 20.50 -5.89
N VAL A 610 -6.85 19.44 -6.69
CA VAL A 610 -5.61 19.06 -7.40
C VAL A 610 -5.48 19.91 -8.66
N LYS A 611 -4.36 20.63 -8.81
CA LYS A 611 -4.12 21.54 -9.94
C LYS A 611 -3.92 20.75 -11.24
N GLU A 612 -4.73 21.03 -12.26
CA GLU A 612 -4.62 20.44 -13.60
C GLU A 612 -3.67 21.23 -14.51
N ASP A 613 -3.64 22.57 -14.37
CA ASP A 613 -2.92 23.47 -15.26
C ASP A 613 -2.42 24.75 -14.56
N ALA A 614 -1.67 25.58 -15.29
CA ALA A 614 -1.13 26.83 -14.77
C ALA A 614 -2.21 27.93 -14.68
N GLU A 615 -3.30 27.78 -15.43
CA GLU A 615 -4.46 28.67 -15.52
C GLU A 615 -5.41 28.52 -14.31
N GLY A 616 -5.15 27.56 -13.42
CA GLY A 616 -5.83 27.40 -12.13
C GLY A 616 -7.00 26.43 -12.16
N LYS A 617 -7.17 25.64 -13.23
CA LYS A 617 -8.14 24.55 -13.25
C LYS A 617 -7.75 23.49 -12.23
N THR A 618 -8.71 22.99 -11.48
CA THR A 618 -8.51 21.92 -10.51
C THR A 618 -9.54 20.82 -10.69
N HIS A 619 -9.20 19.61 -10.23
CA HIS A 619 -10.18 18.54 -10.02
C HIS A 619 -10.24 18.16 -8.54
N ASN A 620 -11.34 17.50 -8.18
CA ASN A 620 -11.62 17.04 -6.83
C ASN A 620 -11.55 15.51 -6.77
N GLU A 621 -10.62 14.97 -5.97
CA GLU A 621 -10.45 13.52 -5.80
C GLU A 621 -11.62 12.86 -5.06
N THR A 622 -12.48 13.64 -4.39
CA THR A 622 -13.67 13.11 -3.71
C THR A 622 -14.84 12.86 -4.66
N ASP A 623 -14.78 13.33 -5.90
CA ASP A 623 -15.87 13.20 -6.86
C ASP A 623 -16.14 11.74 -7.22
N GLY A 624 -17.42 11.34 -7.27
CA GLY A 624 -17.81 9.95 -7.49
C GLY A 624 -17.59 9.44 -8.92
N ASP A 625 -17.45 10.34 -9.88
CA ASP A 625 -17.26 10.02 -11.29
C ASP A 625 -15.80 9.77 -11.66
N ARG A 626 -14.86 10.07 -10.76
CA ARG A 626 -13.42 9.87 -10.98
C ARG A 626 -12.97 8.52 -10.44
N SER A 627 -12.20 7.80 -11.23
CA SER A 627 -11.59 6.54 -10.82
C SER A 627 -10.20 6.70 -10.21
N VAL A 628 -9.63 5.59 -9.71
CA VAL A 628 -8.22 5.50 -9.34
C VAL A 628 -7.32 5.89 -10.51
N TYR A 629 -7.62 5.46 -11.74
CA TYR A 629 -6.82 5.85 -12.89
C TYR A 629 -6.88 7.37 -13.11
N ASP A 630 -8.07 7.96 -13.07
CA ASP A 630 -8.25 9.40 -13.29
C ASP A 630 -7.53 10.27 -12.24
N ASN A 631 -7.45 9.79 -11.00
CA ASN A 631 -6.81 10.50 -9.89
C ASN A 631 -5.30 10.25 -9.78
N LEU A 632 -4.77 9.21 -10.44
CA LEU A 632 -3.32 8.94 -10.47
C LEU A 632 -2.64 9.39 -11.75
N VAL A 633 -3.27 9.18 -12.90
CA VAL A 633 -2.66 9.41 -14.21
C VAL A 633 -3.12 10.74 -14.79
N ASN A 634 -2.16 11.59 -15.15
CA ASN A 634 -2.40 12.78 -15.97
C ASN A 634 -2.47 12.40 -17.46
N GLU A 635 -3.60 11.78 -17.83
CA GLU A 635 -3.87 11.27 -19.18
C GLU A 635 -3.68 12.35 -20.25
N LYS A 636 -4.15 13.57 -20.01
CA LYS A 636 -4.03 14.68 -20.97
C LYS A 636 -2.57 14.97 -21.31
N LYS A 637 -1.70 15.06 -20.28
CA LYS A 637 -0.28 15.34 -20.47
C LYS A 637 0.44 14.18 -21.16
N MET A 638 0.08 12.93 -20.82
CA MET A 638 0.61 11.74 -21.47
C MET A 638 0.26 11.72 -22.97
N ILE A 639 -1.01 11.90 -23.33
CA ILE A 639 -1.46 11.90 -24.73
C ILE A 639 -0.79 13.00 -25.54
N SER A 640 -0.71 14.23 -24.99
CA SER A 640 -0.03 15.34 -25.67
C SER A 640 1.44 15.01 -25.94
N TYR A 641 2.16 14.47 -24.95
CA TYR A 641 3.56 14.07 -25.11
C TYR A 641 3.75 12.98 -26.18
N ILE A 642 2.88 11.96 -26.20
CA ILE A 642 2.91 10.90 -27.22
C ILE A 642 2.72 11.50 -28.62
N LYS A 643 1.72 12.37 -28.83
CA LYS A 643 1.47 13.01 -30.14
C LYS A 643 2.66 13.87 -30.62
N ASP A 644 3.33 14.52 -29.69
CA ASP A 644 4.48 15.37 -30.00
C ASP A 644 5.74 14.55 -30.30
N THR A 645 5.91 13.36 -29.69
CA THR A 645 7.16 12.58 -29.73
C THR A 645 7.12 11.39 -30.68
N VAL A 646 6.00 10.67 -30.73
CA VAL A 646 5.82 9.45 -31.53
C VAL A 646 5.33 9.85 -32.92
N LYS A 647 6.16 9.63 -33.95
CA LYS A 647 5.89 10.03 -35.35
C LYS A 647 5.58 8.88 -36.31
N ASP A 648 5.54 7.66 -35.81
CA ASP A 648 5.37 6.43 -36.59
C ASP A 648 3.93 5.90 -36.58
N ASP A 649 2.95 6.74 -36.24
CA ASP A 649 1.52 6.42 -36.13
C ASP A 649 1.20 5.24 -35.18
N THR A 650 2.15 4.77 -34.37
CA THR A 650 1.93 3.66 -33.44
C THR A 650 1.17 4.09 -32.19
N GLY A 651 1.22 5.38 -31.84
CA GLY A 651 0.69 5.92 -30.58
C GLY A 651 1.39 5.38 -29.33
N LYS A 652 2.45 4.58 -29.47
CA LYS A 652 3.15 3.87 -28.40
C LYS A 652 4.52 4.48 -28.18
N TYR A 653 4.74 5.04 -26.99
CA TYR A 653 6.04 5.52 -26.57
C TYR A 653 6.72 4.51 -25.65
N VAL A 654 7.97 4.15 -25.96
CA VAL A 654 8.79 3.24 -25.14
C VAL A 654 9.98 4.01 -24.60
N PHE A 655 10.05 4.12 -23.28
CA PHE A 655 11.22 4.61 -22.58
C PHE A 655 12.13 3.44 -22.21
N THR A 656 13.44 3.61 -22.35
CA THR A 656 14.46 2.69 -21.82
C THR A 656 15.40 3.52 -20.95
N ALA A 657 15.49 3.14 -19.68
CA ALA A 657 16.40 3.76 -18.72
C ALA A 657 17.86 3.50 -19.11
N SER A 658 18.78 4.21 -18.48
CA SER A 658 20.21 4.04 -18.73
C SER A 658 20.69 2.63 -18.35
N ASP A 659 21.85 2.21 -18.86
CA ASP A 659 22.46 0.94 -18.44
C ASP A 659 22.80 0.93 -16.93
N GLU A 660 23.09 2.11 -16.35
CA GLU A 660 23.30 2.30 -14.90
C GLU A 660 22.02 2.01 -14.09
N ASP A 661 20.85 2.26 -14.69
CA ASP A 661 19.53 1.95 -14.13
C ASP A 661 19.03 0.55 -14.55
N GLY A 662 19.89 -0.28 -15.13
CA GLY A 662 19.58 -1.66 -15.54
C GLY A 662 18.89 -1.80 -16.90
N GLY A 663 18.78 -0.72 -17.68
CA GLY A 663 18.12 -0.75 -19.00
C GLY A 663 16.63 -1.11 -18.92
N LEU A 664 15.99 -0.85 -17.77
CA LEU A 664 14.58 -1.11 -17.52
C LEU A 664 13.69 -0.21 -18.39
N GLN A 665 12.47 -0.66 -18.68
CA GLN A 665 11.60 -0.01 -19.66
C GLN A 665 10.28 0.47 -19.07
N ALA A 666 9.74 1.54 -19.64
CA ALA A 666 8.36 1.98 -19.47
C ALA A 666 7.64 2.08 -20.82
N ILE A 667 6.35 1.80 -20.83
CA ILE A 667 5.46 1.99 -21.98
C ILE A 667 4.37 3.00 -21.60
N MET A 668 4.22 4.04 -22.41
CA MET A 668 3.07 4.93 -22.40
C MET A 668 2.34 4.76 -23.73
N TYR A 669 1.07 4.38 -23.70
CA TYR A 669 0.36 4.02 -24.93
C TYR A 669 -1.05 4.62 -24.95
N ASP A 670 -1.32 5.46 -25.97
CA ASP A 670 -2.66 5.96 -26.25
C ASP A 670 -3.47 4.95 -27.07
N ASN A 671 -3.82 3.83 -26.43
CA ASN A 671 -4.45 2.68 -27.08
C ASN A 671 -5.94 2.51 -26.82
N GLY A 672 -6.55 3.48 -26.14
CA GLY A 672 -7.98 3.54 -25.89
C GLY A 672 -8.80 3.83 -27.15
N GLU A 673 -10.12 3.88 -26.97
CA GLU A 673 -11.11 4.07 -28.04
C GLU A 673 -10.89 5.37 -28.85
N ASN A 674 -10.44 6.44 -28.19
CA ASN A 674 -10.13 7.73 -28.82
C ASN A 674 -8.69 7.82 -29.37
N GLY A 675 -7.88 6.78 -29.14
CA GLY A 675 -6.51 6.65 -29.61
C GLY A 675 -6.40 5.55 -30.67
N MET A 676 -5.47 4.62 -30.47
CA MET A 676 -5.20 3.53 -31.43
C MET A 676 -6.23 2.40 -31.39
N ASN A 677 -7.06 2.32 -30.35
CA ASN A 677 -8.08 1.28 -30.16
C ASN A 677 -7.53 -0.14 -30.36
N GLN A 678 -6.36 -0.43 -29.77
CA GLN A 678 -5.65 -1.70 -29.91
C GLN A 678 -5.17 -2.19 -28.55
N THR A 679 -5.47 -3.44 -28.19
CA THR A 679 -5.01 -4.03 -26.93
C THR A 679 -3.48 -4.12 -26.91
N LEU A 680 -2.85 -3.62 -25.84
CA LEU A 680 -1.42 -3.84 -25.60
C LEU A 680 -1.20 -5.27 -25.13
N LYS A 681 -0.39 -6.04 -25.86
CA LYS A 681 0.03 -7.38 -25.42
C LYS A 681 1.40 -7.31 -24.76
N ILE A 682 1.52 -7.93 -23.59
CA ILE A 682 2.78 -8.08 -22.86
C ILE A 682 3.23 -9.52 -22.99
N SER A 683 4.29 -9.72 -23.76
CA SER A 683 4.93 -11.01 -24.01
C SER A 683 6.06 -11.28 -22.99
N GLN A 684 6.62 -12.50 -23.03
CA GLN A 684 7.76 -12.84 -22.19
C GLN A 684 8.97 -11.93 -22.46
N SER A 685 9.21 -11.54 -23.71
CA SER A 685 10.31 -10.63 -24.05
C SER A 685 10.12 -9.21 -23.51
N ASP A 686 8.88 -8.77 -23.34
CA ASP A 686 8.60 -7.47 -22.71
C ASP A 686 8.85 -7.56 -21.20
N ALA A 687 8.39 -8.65 -20.56
CA ALA A 687 8.45 -8.84 -19.11
C ALA A 687 9.88 -8.84 -18.53
N ASP A 688 10.90 -9.17 -19.34
CA ASP A 688 12.30 -9.17 -18.90
C ASP A 688 12.76 -7.79 -18.39
N LYS A 689 12.34 -6.70 -19.04
CA LYS A 689 12.80 -5.34 -18.73
C LYS A 689 11.69 -4.33 -18.43
N LEU A 690 10.46 -4.58 -18.88
CA LEU A 690 9.34 -3.68 -18.67
C LEU A 690 8.93 -3.67 -17.20
N ARG A 691 8.87 -2.48 -16.58
CA ARG A 691 8.46 -2.29 -15.17
C ARG A 691 7.32 -1.31 -14.98
N LEU A 692 7.01 -0.50 -15.98
CA LEU A 692 5.92 0.48 -15.92
C LEU A 692 5.14 0.49 -17.22
N VAL A 693 3.83 0.35 -17.13
CA VAL A 693 2.90 0.43 -18.26
C VAL A 693 1.79 1.40 -17.91
N VAL A 694 1.56 2.40 -18.77
CA VAL A 694 0.45 3.35 -18.64
C VAL A 694 -0.30 3.39 -19.97
N CYS A 695 -1.58 3.04 -19.95
CA CYS A 695 -2.39 2.80 -21.14
C CYS A 695 -3.77 3.45 -21.03
N THR A 696 -4.24 4.09 -22.11
CA THR A 696 -5.61 4.64 -22.20
C THR A 696 -6.66 3.60 -22.59
N GLY A 697 -6.24 2.39 -22.97
CA GLY A 697 -7.08 1.27 -23.38
C GLY A 697 -6.70 -0.05 -22.69
N ASP A 698 -7.04 -1.17 -23.33
CA ASP A 698 -6.94 -2.51 -22.76
C ASP A 698 -5.51 -3.06 -22.78
N VAL A 699 -5.19 -3.92 -21.82
CA VAL A 699 -3.91 -4.63 -21.71
C VAL A 699 -4.16 -6.13 -21.56
N GLU A 700 -3.36 -6.95 -22.24
CA GLU A 700 -3.39 -8.41 -22.16
C GLU A 700 -2.01 -8.94 -21.76
N ILE A 701 -1.97 -9.74 -20.71
CA ILE A 701 -0.77 -10.50 -20.31
C ILE A 701 -0.84 -11.86 -20.97
N GLU A 702 0.13 -12.18 -21.82
CA GLU A 702 0.13 -13.43 -22.58
C GLU A 702 0.30 -14.67 -21.68
N SER A 703 -0.01 -15.83 -22.26
CA SER A 703 0.00 -17.10 -21.53
C SER A 703 1.39 -17.42 -20.96
N GLY A 704 1.45 -17.77 -19.69
CA GLY A 704 2.68 -18.13 -18.97
C GLY A 704 3.64 -16.97 -18.69
N VAL A 705 3.25 -15.73 -18.98
CA VAL A 705 4.11 -14.56 -18.75
C VAL A 705 4.08 -14.16 -17.28
N LYS A 706 5.27 -14.05 -16.69
CA LYS A 706 5.48 -13.47 -15.37
C LYS A 706 5.89 -12.01 -15.50
N PHE A 707 4.96 -11.10 -15.28
CA PHE A 707 5.21 -9.66 -15.29
C PHE A 707 5.52 -9.15 -13.87
N GLN A 708 6.61 -8.39 -13.76
CA GLN A 708 7.06 -7.76 -12.52
C GLN A 708 7.04 -6.24 -12.70
N GLY A 709 6.25 -5.51 -11.92
CA GLY A 709 6.16 -4.04 -12.06
C GLY A 709 4.75 -3.48 -11.88
N ILE A 710 4.48 -2.35 -12.53
CA ILE A 710 3.22 -1.59 -12.40
C ILE A 710 2.54 -1.47 -13.78
N ILE A 711 1.25 -1.80 -13.83
CA ILE A 711 0.37 -1.61 -14.99
C ILE A 711 -0.79 -0.71 -14.58
N MET A 712 -0.96 0.39 -15.32
CA MET A 712 -2.11 1.27 -15.21
C MET A 712 -2.83 1.33 -16.55
N ALA A 713 -3.99 0.71 -16.62
CA ALA A 713 -4.85 0.70 -17.78
C ALA A 713 -6.17 1.39 -17.44
N LYS A 714 -6.55 2.38 -18.25
CA LYS A 714 -7.92 2.89 -18.25
C LYS A 714 -8.90 1.87 -18.85
N GLY A 715 -8.39 0.88 -19.58
CA GLY A 715 -9.15 -0.24 -20.11
C GLY A 715 -9.24 -1.44 -19.17
N THR A 716 -9.62 -2.57 -19.76
CA THR A 716 -9.71 -3.89 -19.11
C THR A 716 -8.33 -4.53 -19.12
N ILE A 717 -8.01 -5.29 -18.07
CA ILE A 717 -6.80 -6.12 -18.04
C ILE A 717 -7.18 -7.59 -18.14
N THR A 718 -6.64 -8.29 -19.14
CA THR A 718 -6.87 -9.73 -19.35
C THR A 718 -5.63 -10.52 -18.98
N LEU A 719 -5.78 -11.47 -18.05
CA LEU A 719 -4.75 -12.41 -17.64
C LEU A 719 -4.98 -13.75 -18.35
N ARG A 720 -4.15 -14.07 -19.34
CA ARG A 720 -4.20 -15.36 -20.03
C ARG A 720 -3.70 -16.48 -19.13
N ALA A 721 -3.87 -17.72 -19.58
CA ALA A 721 -3.53 -18.90 -18.80
C ALA A 721 -2.09 -18.87 -18.25
N GLY A 722 -1.89 -19.10 -16.96
CA GLY A 722 -0.57 -19.09 -16.32
C GLY A 722 0.11 -17.72 -16.18
N ALA A 723 -0.58 -16.61 -16.50
CA ALA A 723 -0.02 -15.27 -16.30
C ALA A 723 0.16 -14.95 -14.80
N GLN A 724 1.29 -14.36 -14.45
CA GLN A 724 1.64 -14.00 -13.07
C GLN A 724 1.97 -12.52 -12.98
N LEU A 725 1.45 -11.87 -11.94
CA LEU A 725 1.67 -10.47 -11.65
C LEU A 725 2.35 -10.32 -10.29
N GLU A 726 3.52 -9.69 -10.26
CA GLU A 726 4.29 -9.51 -9.04
C GLU A 726 4.75 -8.05 -8.88
N SER A 727 4.71 -7.55 -7.66
CA SER A 727 5.21 -6.21 -7.36
C SER A 727 6.73 -6.19 -7.44
N ALA A 728 7.27 -5.17 -8.10
CA ALA A 728 8.71 -4.90 -8.16
C ALA A 728 8.98 -3.44 -7.77
N PRO A 729 8.76 -3.05 -6.49
CA PRO A 729 8.72 -1.65 -6.06
C PRO A 729 10.01 -0.90 -6.39
N LEU A 730 11.17 -1.53 -6.17
CA LEU A 730 12.48 -0.91 -6.40
C LEU A 730 12.77 -0.69 -7.90
N GLU A 731 12.46 -1.68 -8.74
CA GLU A 731 12.70 -1.61 -10.18
C GLU A 731 11.71 -0.66 -10.87
N ALA A 732 10.44 -0.68 -10.43
CA ALA A 732 9.44 0.29 -10.85
C ALA A 732 9.82 1.72 -10.44
N ALA A 733 10.30 1.93 -9.20
CA ALA A 733 10.74 3.26 -8.74
C ALA A 733 11.89 3.82 -9.58
N ARG A 734 12.87 2.98 -9.95
CA ARG A 734 13.99 3.38 -10.81
C ARG A 734 13.50 3.88 -12.16
N VAL A 735 12.62 3.14 -12.80
CA VAL A 735 12.02 3.56 -14.08
C VAL A 735 11.17 4.82 -13.92
N PHE A 736 10.39 4.91 -12.84
CA PHE A 736 9.51 6.05 -12.57
C PHE A 736 10.29 7.37 -12.42
N GLN A 737 11.48 7.32 -11.83
CA GLN A 737 12.32 8.49 -11.51
C GLN A 737 13.41 8.77 -12.55
N ALA A 738 13.67 7.83 -13.46
CA ALA A 738 14.70 7.96 -14.48
C ALA A 738 14.45 9.18 -15.39
N GLN A 739 15.54 9.88 -15.71
CA GLN A 739 15.49 11.04 -16.61
C GLN A 739 15.27 10.59 -18.06
N MET A 740 14.28 11.17 -18.74
CA MET A 740 14.12 11.03 -20.18
C MET A 740 14.90 12.14 -20.89
N ARG A 741 15.35 11.89 -22.12
CA ARG A 741 16.13 12.87 -22.90
C ARG A 741 15.36 14.19 -23.02
N SER A 742 16.10 15.30 -22.93
CA SER A 742 15.64 16.69 -22.93
C SER A 742 14.66 17.01 -24.07
N TYR A 743 13.52 17.59 -23.71
CA TYR A 743 12.57 18.22 -24.63
C TYR A 743 13.14 19.55 -25.19
N GLY A 744 12.59 20.04 -26.30
CA GLY A 744 13.06 21.12 -27.19
C GLY A 744 13.22 22.53 -26.59
N ASP A 745 13.39 22.63 -25.28
CA ASP A 745 13.63 23.83 -24.47
C ASP A 745 14.65 23.60 -23.33
N GLY A 746 15.23 22.39 -23.22
CA GLY A 746 16.21 22.05 -22.19
C GLY A 746 15.62 21.49 -20.90
N THR A 747 14.31 21.20 -20.84
CA THR A 747 13.70 20.51 -19.69
C THR A 747 13.61 18.99 -19.92
N SER A 748 14.14 18.20 -18.99
CA SER A 748 14.05 16.73 -19.00
C SER A 748 12.67 16.34 -18.46
N ILE A 749 11.87 15.64 -19.28
CA ILE A 749 10.62 15.00 -18.84
C ILE A 749 10.98 13.66 -18.17
N LYS A 750 10.21 13.25 -17.16
CA LYS A 750 10.34 11.95 -16.49
C LYS A 750 9.03 11.17 -16.58
N PRO A 751 9.03 9.83 -16.45
CA PRO A 751 7.79 9.05 -16.41
C PRO A 751 6.81 9.51 -15.31
N GLN A 752 7.33 9.92 -14.14
CA GLN A 752 6.53 10.51 -13.06
C GLN A 752 5.72 11.75 -13.47
N ASP A 753 6.15 12.49 -14.50
CA ASP A 753 5.48 13.71 -14.93
C ASP A 753 4.12 13.45 -15.59
N PHE A 754 3.83 12.19 -15.93
CA PHE A 754 2.53 11.73 -16.43
C PHE A 754 1.56 11.35 -15.30
N PHE A 755 1.92 11.60 -14.03
CA PHE A 755 1.10 11.33 -12.86
C PHE A 755 0.76 12.62 -12.12
N TRP A 756 -0.44 12.69 -11.56
CA TRP A 756 -0.83 13.80 -10.69
C TRP A 756 0.00 13.77 -9.42
N GLU A 757 0.71 14.85 -9.10
CA GLU A 757 1.65 14.89 -7.97
C GLU A 757 2.76 13.83 -8.05
N GLY A 758 3.16 13.44 -9.27
CA GLY A 758 4.18 12.42 -9.54
C GLY A 758 5.50 12.61 -8.77
N ASP A 759 5.90 13.86 -8.54
CA ASP A 759 7.09 14.27 -7.78
C ASP A 759 7.02 13.91 -6.28
N LYS A 760 5.82 13.63 -5.77
CA LYS A 760 5.60 13.22 -4.38
C LYS A 760 5.57 11.70 -4.18
N TYR A 761 5.45 10.90 -5.24
CA TYR A 761 5.52 9.42 -5.15
C TYR A 761 6.97 8.89 -5.09
N VAL A 762 7.95 9.78 -4.98
CA VAL A 762 9.38 9.48 -5.00
C VAL A 762 9.83 8.87 -3.68
N LEU A 763 10.75 7.90 -3.75
CA LEU A 763 11.49 7.38 -2.59
C LEU A 763 12.13 8.57 -1.84
N GLY A 764 11.59 8.89 -0.66
CA GLY A 764 12.16 9.89 0.24
C GLY A 764 11.66 11.33 0.12
N ASN A 765 10.49 11.61 -0.48
CA ASN A 765 9.99 12.99 -0.59
C ASN A 765 8.68 13.24 0.19
N SER A 766 8.75 13.28 1.52
CA SER A 766 7.72 13.92 2.35
C SER A 766 8.04 15.41 2.47
N SER A 767 7.42 16.24 1.63
CA SER A 767 7.44 17.69 1.83
C SER A 767 6.70 18.01 3.13
N SER A 768 7.42 18.59 4.09
CA SER A 768 6.88 18.97 5.40
C SER A 768 5.83 20.07 5.25
N SER A 769 4.57 19.75 5.52
CA SER A 769 3.60 20.76 5.95
C SER A 769 3.85 21.07 7.44
N GLY A 770 4.71 22.06 7.68
CA GLY A 770 4.76 22.77 8.96
C GLY A 770 6.08 22.73 9.71
N LYS A 771 7.02 23.61 9.35
CA LYS A 771 7.57 24.65 10.24
C LYS A 771 8.57 25.55 9.52
N LYS A 772 8.21 26.84 9.50
CA LYS A 772 8.99 28.07 9.25
C LYS A 772 9.54 28.33 7.85
N ASP A 773 8.95 29.38 7.27
CA ASP A 773 9.59 30.32 6.35
C ASP A 773 11.05 30.60 6.69
N THR A 774 11.94 30.25 5.77
CA THR A 774 13.04 31.13 5.36
C THR A 774 13.31 30.87 3.88
N LEU A 775 13.22 31.94 3.10
CA LEU A 775 13.49 31.97 1.67
C LEU A 775 14.95 31.57 1.34
N ASN A 776 15.08 30.86 0.21
CA ASN A 776 16.30 30.56 -0.56
C ASN A 776 17.22 29.46 -0.02
N GLY A 777 17.18 28.28 -0.66
CA GLY A 777 18.24 27.26 -0.59
C GLY A 777 17.69 25.85 -0.68
N SER A 778 18.24 25.04 -1.58
CA SER A 778 18.01 23.60 -1.64
C SER A 778 18.63 22.91 -0.41
N ASP A 779 17.85 22.61 0.62
CA ASP A 779 18.36 21.84 1.75
C ASP A 779 17.99 20.35 1.60
N THR A 780 18.54 19.72 0.57
CA THR A 780 18.85 18.29 0.62
C THR A 780 19.96 18.10 1.66
N TYR A 781 19.65 17.50 2.80
CA TYR A 781 20.65 17.07 3.77
C TYR A 781 21.70 16.18 3.07
N SER A 782 22.97 16.56 3.14
CA SER A 782 24.04 15.82 2.48
C SER A 782 24.55 14.71 3.40
N ILE A 783 24.79 13.51 2.86
CA ILE A 783 25.51 12.42 3.57
C ILE A 783 26.86 12.92 4.10
N ALA A 784 27.43 13.96 3.47
CA ALA A 784 28.66 14.61 3.91
C ALA A 784 28.58 15.24 5.32
N ASP A 785 27.38 15.63 5.76
CA ASP A 785 27.13 16.24 7.07
C ASP A 785 27.01 15.18 8.18
N CYS A 786 26.87 13.89 7.81
CA CYS A 786 26.76 12.77 8.75
C CYS A 786 28.13 12.31 9.29
N VAL A 787 29.25 12.79 8.75
CA VAL A 787 30.60 12.41 9.19
C VAL A 787 31.35 13.63 9.69
N THR A 788 31.60 13.69 11.00
CA THR A 788 32.24 14.83 11.67
C THR A 788 33.50 14.41 12.43
N TYR A 789 34.49 15.31 12.49
CA TYR A 789 35.71 15.11 13.27
C TYR A 789 35.54 15.65 14.70
N GLU A 790 36.02 14.90 15.68
CA GLU A 790 36.11 15.33 17.09
C GLU A 790 37.57 15.30 17.56
N ASN A 791 37.92 16.16 18.53
CA ASN A 791 39.24 16.16 19.18
C ASN A 791 40.45 16.31 18.23
N TRP A 792 40.30 17.08 17.16
CA TRP A 792 41.34 17.31 16.16
C TRP A 792 42.60 17.96 16.73
N LYS A 793 43.76 17.31 16.53
CA LYS A 793 45.08 17.82 16.94
C LYS A 793 46.10 17.62 15.82
N LYS A 794 46.90 18.67 15.57
CA LYS A 794 48.04 18.67 14.64
C LYS A 794 49.34 18.76 15.44
N GLU A 795 50.28 17.86 15.16
CA GLU A 795 51.61 17.79 15.80
C GLU A 795 52.73 17.76 14.75
#